data_AF-A0AA41NGN1-F1
#
_entry.id   AF-A0AA41NGN1-F1
#
_cell.length_a   1.000
_cell.length_b   1.000
_cell.length_c   1.000
_cell.angle_alpha   90.00
_cell.angle_beta   90.00
_cell.angle_gamma   90.00
#
_symmetry.space_group_name_H-M   'P 1'
#
loop_
_entity.id
_entity.type
_entity.pdbx_description
1 polymer ?
#
loop_
_entity_poly.entity_id
_entity_poly.type
_entity_poly.pdbx_seq_one_letter_code
_entity_poly.pdbx_strand_id
1 'polypeptide(L)'
;MPVPRPPPKPRGPRSPGWEALRRRRIQGGDRRTALQVLGLREYQQKNSPGVSAGAKKKKKIKNGGSPETTTAGGCHSPEDIQDILKVLVSDLNHSNGVALPPLDKWKAPKDHTAPAPPAVDDTVSPGRVPSPEPTVPNLGSPQNHDANIAPNLMDETKTFSSTESLRQLSQQLNGLVSESPSYINGEGLSSSANMKDLENRYQELAVALDSSYLTNKQLSSKIEELKQQNQDTLDQLEKEKKACQEKLAKEQGALREQLQVHIQTIGILVSEKAELQTALAHTQHAARQKAGESEGLAGRLQSSRQRVGELERTLSAVSTQQKKADRHNKELTKERDALRLELYKNNINNEDLKQQNSELEERLRVLLAEKAAMQLGVEELQKKLEMSELLLQQFSSQSEAPDSNQQLQQAAEERAQLEKHVGQLTDSLKQLQVERDHYAESLKGESAMWQQRMQQMSEQMRILREEKEQSESEVQELKTNLEELRSQMVEPPPPEPPAGPSEEEQRLQAEAEQLQKELENLAGRLHAQVQDNDNLSRLNQEQEERLLELERAAELWGEQAEERKQILESMQNDRTTISRALSQNRELKEQLAELQNGFVRLTNENMEMTSALQSEQHVKKELAKKLGQLQEKLGELKETMELKSQEAQGLQQQRDQYLSHLQQYVAAYQQHMAAYQLLTAEKEALQKQVLLQSQLMDRLQHEEVQGKMAMEVARQELQETQERLEATSQQNQQLQAQLSLLALPGEGDEMVEEEEAADEETSQSSVTIPEDLDSQEAMVAFFNEALASAEREKARLRRQLREQQARYRRLAHLAAPTQREPTVQTLVPTPGDNSVSGESPQALREAMEKLQGRFLEVMQEKVELKERVEELEHRCIQLSGETDTIGEYIALYQNQRAMLKERHREKEEYISRLAQDKEEMKVKLLELQELVLRLVGERNEWQGKFLAAAESPVEEPTPGPESSQEFGATDKPADLREVGLADMEPAQGEAGLASPPENITAQQIMQLLREIQNPQERLGLGTNPCVPFFYRADDNDEVKIMVI
;
A
#
# COMPACT_ATOMS: atom_id res chain seq x y z
N MET A 1 -31.00 56.19 -24.36
CA MET A 1 -30.53 57.54 -24.74
C MET A 1 -29.40 57.97 -23.80
N PRO A 2 -28.13 57.95 -24.23
CA PRO A 2 -27.02 58.52 -23.47
C PRO A 2 -26.81 60.01 -23.80
N VAL A 3 -26.49 60.82 -22.78
CA VAL A 3 -26.23 62.28 -22.85
C VAL A 3 -25.02 62.57 -21.91
N PRO A 4 -24.25 63.66 -22.04
CA PRO A 4 -22.87 63.54 -22.51
C PRO A 4 -21.80 63.93 -21.47
N ARG A 5 -20.51 63.74 -21.81
CA ARG A 5 -19.37 64.16 -20.98
C ARG A 5 -19.00 65.64 -21.21
N PRO A 6 -18.60 66.38 -20.15
CA PRO A 6 -17.99 67.71 -20.27
C PRO A 6 -16.48 67.66 -20.57
N PRO A 7 -15.87 68.76 -21.08
CA PRO A 7 -14.45 68.81 -21.46
C PRO A 7 -13.54 69.53 -20.43
N PRO A 8 -12.24 69.18 -20.34
CA PRO A 8 -11.24 69.96 -19.61
C PRO A 8 -10.44 70.93 -20.51
N LYS A 9 -10.18 72.14 -19.99
CA LYS A 9 -9.12 73.08 -20.43
C LYS A 9 -8.10 73.25 -19.27
N PRO A 10 -7.07 74.11 -19.38
CA PRO A 10 -5.90 73.99 -20.24
C PRO A 10 -4.61 73.81 -19.40
N ARG A 11 -3.41 73.83 -20.02
CA ARG A 11 -2.12 73.66 -19.30
C ARG A 11 -1.46 74.98 -18.89
N GLY A 12 -0.92 75.00 -17.67
CA GLY A 12 0.14 75.92 -17.21
C GLY A 12 1.57 75.40 -17.54
N PRO A 13 2.62 76.17 -17.20
CA PRO A 13 3.91 76.11 -17.90
C PRO A 13 4.86 74.97 -17.49
N ARG A 14 5.89 74.77 -18.32
CA ARG A 14 7.04 73.88 -18.06
C ARG A 14 8.33 74.69 -18.06
N SER A 15 9.16 74.51 -17.03
CA SER A 15 10.59 74.86 -17.07
C SER A 15 11.42 73.73 -17.72
N PRO A 16 12.60 74.02 -18.30
CA PRO A 16 13.33 73.10 -19.17
C PRO A 16 14.35 72.22 -18.44
N GLY A 17 14.53 70.97 -18.91
CA GLY A 17 15.57 70.08 -18.36
C GLY A 17 15.84 68.75 -19.08
N TRP A 18 15.09 68.40 -20.15
CA TRP A 18 15.11 67.03 -20.71
C TRP A 18 15.12 66.92 -22.25
N GLU A 19 15.38 68.00 -23.00
CA GLU A 19 15.36 67.98 -24.48
C GLU A 19 16.70 67.61 -25.15
N ALA A 20 17.82 67.61 -24.42
CA ALA A 20 19.15 67.39 -25.00
C ALA A 20 19.36 65.97 -25.61
N LEU A 21 18.69 64.94 -25.08
CA LEU A 21 19.02 63.54 -25.38
C LEU A 21 18.10 62.82 -26.40
N ARG A 22 17.02 63.46 -26.90
CA ARG A 22 16.01 62.78 -27.74
C ARG A 22 15.93 63.26 -29.20
N ARG A 23 16.67 64.32 -29.60
CA ARG A 23 16.66 64.87 -30.97
C ARG A 23 17.79 64.35 -31.90
N ARG A 24 18.49 63.25 -31.57
CA ARG A 24 19.60 62.68 -32.40
C ARG A 24 19.39 61.20 -32.76
N ARG A 25 18.25 60.86 -33.38
CA ARG A 25 18.00 59.48 -33.90
C ARG A 25 17.14 59.36 -35.17
N ILE A 26 16.40 60.38 -35.61
CA ILE A 26 15.50 60.26 -36.79
C ILE A 26 15.62 61.46 -37.73
N GLN A 27 16.63 61.42 -38.60
CA GLN A 27 16.64 61.84 -40.02
C GLN A 27 18.10 61.82 -40.52
N GLY A 28 18.33 61.38 -41.77
CA GLY A 28 19.67 61.29 -42.39
C GLY A 28 20.30 59.89 -42.36
N GLY A 29 19.87 59.01 -43.27
CA GLY A 29 20.80 58.06 -43.91
C GLY A 29 21.74 58.81 -44.86
N ASP A 30 22.79 58.23 -45.44
CA ASP A 30 22.86 56.89 -46.04
C ASP A 30 24.34 56.40 -46.15
N ARG A 31 24.55 55.13 -46.53
CA ARG A 31 25.83 54.52 -47.01
C ARG A 31 27.08 54.61 -46.09
N ARG A 32 27.33 53.57 -45.28
CA ARG A 32 28.69 52.95 -45.18
C ARG A 32 28.85 51.59 -44.48
N THR A 33 27.83 51.01 -43.86
CA THR A 33 27.97 49.77 -43.03
C THR A 33 27.25 48.51 -43.54
N ALA A 34 26.72 48.50 -44.76
CA ALA A 34 26.03 47.35 -45.35
C ALA A 34 26.96 46.22 -45.86
N LEU A 35 28.27 46.27 -45.60
CA LEU A 35 29.30 45.48 -46.30
C LEU A 35 30.10 44.47 -45.45
N GLN A 36 29.75 44.25 -44.18
CA GLN A 36 30.45 43.28 -43.31
C GLN A 36 29.58 42.13 -42.75
N VAL A 37 28.25 42.18 -42.89
CA VAL A 37 27.34 41.12 -42.40
C VAL A 37 27.13 40.00 -43.43
N LEU A 38 27.48 40.22 -44.70
CA LEU A 38 27.44 39.20 -45.76
C LEU A 38 28.78 38.46 -45.96
N GLY A 39 29.89 38.95 -45.38
CA GLY A 39 31.25 38.44 -45.65
C GLY A 39 31.72 37.25 -44.80
N LEU A 40 30.95 36.83 -43.79
CA LEU A 40 31.36 35.79 -42.82
C LEU A 40 30.51 34.50 -42.88
N ARG A 41 29.70 34.32 -43.93
CA ARG A 41 28.89 33.10 -44.15
C ARG A 41 29.43 32.15 -45.22
N GLU A 42 30.63 32.42 -45.78
CA GLU A 42 31.19 31.69 -46.92
C GLU A 42 32.53 30.97 -46.66
N TYR A 43 33.13 31.05 -45.47
CA TYR A 43 34.50 30.57 -45.23
C TYR A 43 34.65 29.28 -44.39
N GLN A 44 33.60 28.46 -44.27
CA GLN A 44 33.67 27.14 -43.62
C GLN A 44 32.97 25.99 -44.39
N GLN A 45 32.72 26.14 -45.69
CA GLN A 45 32.12 25.05 -46.49
C GLN A 45 32.71 24.88 -47.90
N LYS A 46 34.04 24.97 -48.03
CA LYS A 46 34.79 24.57 -49.24
C LYS A 46 36.04 23.78 -48.88
N ASN A 47 35.86 22.53 -48.41
CA ASN A 47 36.85 21.47 -48.54
C ASN A 47 36.18 20.09 -48.47
N SER A 48 35.82 19.57 -49.65
CA SER A 48 35.37 18.19 -49.88
C SER A 48 35.60 17.89 -51.36
N PRO A 49 36.18 16.73 -51.67
CA PRO A 49 35.48 15.84 -52.58
C PRO A 49 35.48 14.40 -52.08
N GLY A 50 34.46 13.62 -52.46
CA GLY A 50 34.39 12.19 -52.21
C GLY A 50 34.31 11.37 -53.51
N VAL A 51 34.07 10.06 -53.34
CA VAL A 51 33.66 9.08 -54.37
C VAL A 51 34.74 8.60 -55.35
N SER A 52 35.29 7.42 -55.06
CA SER A 52 35.33 6.25 -55.98
C SER A 52 35.63 5.00 -55.13
N ALA A 53 34.78 3.97 -55.14
CA ALA A 53 34.74 2.83 -56.06
C ALA A 53 36.00 1.92 -55.99
N GLY A 54 35.84 0.65 -55.57
CA GLY A 54 36.96 -0.30 -55.48
C GLY A 54 36.66 -1.59 -54.70
N ALA A 55 35.95 -2.54 -55.32
CA ALA A 55 35.57 -3.81 -54.68
C ALA A 55 36.71 -4.85 -54.58
N LYS A 56 36.49 -5.90 -53.77
CA LYS A 56 37.23 -7.21 -53.70
C LYS A 56 38.50 -7.17 -52.80
N LYS A 57 38.90 -8.23 -52.08
CA LYS A 57 38.48 -9.67 -52.06
C LYS A 57 38.95 -10.37 -50.75
N LYS A 58 38.15 -11.34 -50.25
CA LYS A 58 38.50 -12.69 -49.68
C LYS A 58 39.79 -12.86 -48.82
N LYS A 59 39.81 -13.54 -47.66
CA LYS A 59 39.40 -14.94 -47.30
C LYS A 59 39.55 -15.09 -45.74
N LYS A 60 39.01 -16.07 -44.98
CA LYS A 60 37.84 -16.99 -45.10
C LYS A 60 37.74 -17.95 -43.87
N ILE A 61 36.62 -17.89 -43.10
CA ILE A 61 35.77 -19.01 -42.55
C ILE A 61 36.45 -20.09 -41.66
N LYS A 62 35.89 -20.54 -40.51
CA LYS A 62 34.64 -21.35 -40.43
C LYS A 62 33.92 -21.40 -39.05
N ASN A 63 32.59 -21.24 -39.11
CA ASN A 63 31.41 -21.76 -38.34
C ASN A 63 31.57 -22.23 -36.86
N GLY A 64 30.55 -22.14 -35.98
CA GLY A 64 29.14 -21.69 -36.07
C GLY A 64 28.26 -22.41 -35.01
N GLY A 65 26.99 -22.04 -34.72
CA GLY A 65 26.13 -20.94 -35.18
C GLY A 65 24.66 -21.07 -34.69
N SER A 66 23.81 -20.08 -35.01
CA SER A 66 22.32 -20.03 -34.88
C SER A 66 21.68 -20.04 -33.46
N PRO A 67 20.43 -19.54 -33.30
CA PRO A 67 19.78 -18.37 -33.93
C PRO A 67 19.13 -17.40 -32.88
N GLU A 68 19.22 -16.07 -32.99
CA GLU A 68 18.29 -15.13 -33.68
C GLU A 68 16.87 -14.99 -33.07
N THR A 69 16.21 -13.81 -32.99
CA THR A 69 16.62 -12.40 -33.23
C THR A 69 15.74 -11.41 -32.45
N THR A 70 16.24 -10.17 -32.28
CA THR A 70 15.42 -8.98 -31.98
C THR A 70 15.69 -7.89 -33.02
N THR A 71 14.64 -7.26 -33.56
CA THR A 71 14.73 -6.08 -34.43
C THR A 71 13.51 -5.18 -34.24
N ALA A 72 13.62 -3.90 -34.59
CA ALA A 72 12.63 -2.87 -34.25
C ALA A 72 12.21 -2.01 -35.45
N GLY A 73 11.04 -1.37 -35.33
CA GLY A 73 10.67 -0.15 -36.08
C GLY A 73 9.57 -0.32 -37.14
N GLY A 74 8.47 0.44 -36.97
CA GLY A 74 7.41 0.60 -37.98
C GLY A 74 6.11 1.10 -37.36
N CYS A 75 5.66 2.31 -37.71
CA CYS A 75 4.41 2.90 -37.22
C CYS A 75 3.33 2.88 -38.31
N HIS A 76 2.11 2.41 -38.01
CA HIS A 76 0.92 2.61 -38.86
C HIS A 76 -0.39 2.75 -38.03
N SER A 77 -1.51 2.96 -38.73
CA SER A 77 -2.80 3.53 -38.28
C SER A 77 -3.61 2.67 -37.27
N PRO A 78 -4.46 3.25 -36.40
CA PRO A 78 -5.28 2.52 -35.43
C PRO A 78 -6.67 2.13 -35.99
N GLU A 79 -6.73 1.20 -36.95
CA GLU A 79 -8.00 0.80 -37.59
C GLU A 79 -8.43 -0.66 -37.29
N ASP A 80 -7.49 -1.57 -36.99
CA ASP A 80 -7.75 -3.02 -36.79
C ASP A 80 -8.63 -3.38 -35.57
N ILE A 81 -8.93 -2.43 -34.69
CA ILE A 81 -9.77 -2.66 -33.50
C ILE A 81 -11.26 -2.75 -33.86
N GLN A 82 -11.71 -2.17 -34.98
CA GLN A 82 -13.14 -2.23 -35.36
C GLN A 82 -13.59 -3.58 -35.90
N ASP A 83 -12.72 -4.35 -36.56
CA ASP A 83 -13.12 -5.64 -37.15
C ASP A 83 -13.18 -6.78 -36.12
N ILE A 84 -12.34 -6.75 -35.07
CA ILE A 84 -12.46 -7.66 -33.92
C ILE A 84 -13.83 -7.50 -33.23
N LEU A 85 -14.34 -6.26 -33.18
CA LEU A 85 -15.68 -5.95 -32.65
C LEU A 85 -16.83 -6.33 -33.60
N LYS A 86 -16.59 -6.58 -34.91
CA LYS A 86 -17.61 -7.12 -35.83
C LYS A 86 -17.74 -8.63 -35.72
N VAL A 87 -16.63 -9.35 -35.54
CA VAL A 87 -16.64 -10.82 -35.45
C VAL A 87 -17.46 -11.27 -34.23
N LEU A 88 -17.20 -10.68 -33.06
CA LEU A 88 -17.91 -11.03 -31.81
C LEU A 88 -19.41 -10.66 -31.78
N VAL A 89 -19.90 -9.89 -32.76
CA VAL A 89 -21.34 -9.58 -32.93
C VAL A 89 -22.02 -10.53 -33.92
N SER A 90 -21.25 -11.28 -34.71
CA SER A 90 -21.78 -12.15 -35.78
C SER A 90 -22.18 -13.55 -35.31
N ASP A 91 -21.51 -14.11 -34.30
CA ASP A 91 -21.68 -15.53 -33.93
C ASP A 91 -22.90 -15.83 -33.02
N LEU A 92 -23.58 -14.81 -32.48
CA LEU A 92 -24.69 -14.99 -31.52
C LEU A 92 -26.06 -15.25 -32.19
N ASN A 93 -26.10 -15.77 -33.43
CA ASN A 93 -27.33 -15.94 -34.22
C ASN A 93 -27.41 -17.25 -35.02
N HIS A 94 -27.19 -18.42 -34.39
CA HIS A 94 -27.53 -19.71 -35.01
C HIS A 94 -28.25 -20.69 -34.06
N SER A 95 -29.52 -20.96 -34.40
CA SER A 95 -30.32 -22.17 -34.12
C SER A 95 -30.60 -22.58 -32.66
N ASN A 96 -31.76 -22.16 -32.14
CA ASN A 96 -32.98 -22.99 -32.15
C ASN A 96 -34.16 -22.17 -31.58
N GLY A 97 -35.32 -22.15 -32.25
CA GLY A 97 -36.36 -21.16 -31.95
C GLY A 97 -37.80 -21.66 -32.06
N VAL A 98 -38.73 -20.75 -31.73
CA VAL A 98 -40.19 -20.86 -31.95
C VAL A 98 -40.65 -19.50 -32.51
N ALA A 99 -41.61 -19.51 -33.44
CA ALA A 99 -42.02 -18.32 -34.19
C ALA A 99 -43.23 -17.59 -33.58
N LEU A 100 -43.27 -16.26 -33.75
CA LEU A 100 -44.46 -15.42 -33.64
C LEU A 100 -44.51 -14.44 -34.84
N PRO A 101 -45.71 -14.10 -35.37
CA PRO A 101 -45.85 -13.25 -36.54
C PRO A 101 -45.69 -11.74 -36.23
N PRO A 102 -45.31 -10.90 -37.21
CA PRO A 102 -44.94 -9.51 -36.97
C PRO A 102 -46.11 -8.53 -37.04
N LEU A 103 -46.01 -7.45 -36.26
CA LEU A 103 -46.81 -6.23 -36.46
C LEU A 103 -45.90 -4.99 -36.37
N ASP A 104 -45.61 -4.38 -37.52
CA ASP A 104 -45.11 -3.00 -37.59
C ASP A 104 -45.58 -2.36 -38.90
N LYS A 105 -46.34 -1.25 -38.78
CA LYS A 105 -46.72 -0.33 -39.86
C LYS A 105 -47.63 0.80 -39.36
N TRP A 106 -47.05 1.97 -39.05
CA TRP A 106 -47.13 3.16 -39.92
C TRP A 106 -46.35 4.37 -39.35
N LYS A 107 -45.81 5.18 -40.26
CA LYS A 107 -45.25 6.52 -39.97
C LYS A 107 -46.29 7.59 -40.31
N ALA A 108 -46.36 8.67 -39.52
CA ALA A 108 -46.34 10.06 -40.03
C ALA A 108 -46.29 11.08 -38.85
N PRO A 109 -45.63 12.24 -38.99
CA PRO A 109 -45.51 13.24 -37.91
C PRO A 109 -46.18 14.60 -38.23
N LYS A 110 -46.49 15.40 -37.19
CA LYS A 110 -45.85 16.72 -36.93
C LYS A 110 -46.41 17.52 -35.74
N ASP A 111 -45.46 18.02 -34.94
CA ASP A 111 -45.32 19.37 -34.36
C ASP A 111 -46.42 20.06 -33.50
N HIS A 112 -45.91 20.84 -32.53
CA HIS A 112 -46.46 22.04 -31.89
C HIS A 112 -47.29 21.97 -30.59
N THR A 113 -46.53 22.17 -29.49
CA THR A 113 -46.74 23.24 -28.49
C THR A 113 -47.47 22.88 -27.18
N ALA A 114 -46.92 23.40 -26.07
CA ALA A 114 -47.35 23.26 -24.68
C ALA A 114 -48.32 24.45 -24.30
N PRO A 115 -48.65 24.84 -23.03
CA PRO A 115 -47.99 24.49 -21.76
C PRO A 115 -48.83 24.37 -20.45
N ALA A 116 -48.20 23.76 -19.43
CA ALA A 116 -48.28 24.11 -17.99
C ALA A 116 -49.59 23.75 -17.19
N PRO A 117 -49.75 24.11 -15.88
CA PRO A 117 -49.95 23.12 -14.81
C PRO A 117 -51.03 23.65 -13.79
N PRO A 118 -50.89 23.60 -12.44
CA PRO A 118 -50.34 22.61 -11.49
C PRO A 118 -51.48 21.92 -10.71
N ALA A 119 -51.29 21.24 -9.56
CA ALA A 119 -51.29 21.80 -8.19
C ALA A 119 -51.10 20.62 -7.20
N VAL A 120 -50.03 20.57 -6.38
CA VAL A 120 -49.90 20.98 -4.95
C VAL A 120 -50.78 20.26 -3.91
N ASP A 121 -50.09 19.79 -2.85
CA ASP A 121 -50.46 19.73 -1.41
C ASP A 121 -51.62 18.83 -0.91
N ASP A 122 -51.64 18.36 0.35
CA ASP A 122 -50.58 17.98 1.33
C ASP A 122 -51.26 17.25 2.53
N THR A 123 -50.45 16.71 3.46
CA THR A 123 -50.73 16.54 4.92
C THR A 123 -51.56 15.35 5.47
N VAL A 124 -51.14 14.93 6.69
CA VAL A 124 -51.88 14.19 7.75
C VAL A 124 -52.11 12.66 7.61
N SER A 125 -51.38 11.91 8.44
CA SER A 125 -51.76 10.61 9.06
C SER A 125 -52.42 10.86 10.44
N PRO A 126 -53.07 9.89 11.15
CA PRO A 126 -53.04 8.43 11.01
C PRO A 126 -54.41 7.70 11.17
N GLY A 127 -54.44 6.36 11.16
CA GLY A 127 -55.62 5.57 11.58
C GLY A 127 -55.53 4.07 11.26
N ARG A 128 -55.73 3.18 12.25
CA ARG A 128 -55.42 1.73 12.18
C ARG A 128 -56.69 0.85 12.06
N VAL A 129 -56.82 0.10 10.95
CA VAL A 129 -57.58 -1.19 10.82
C VAL A 129 -59.12 -1.07 10.88
N PRO A 130 -59.96 -1.96 10.26
CA PRO A 130 -59.68 -3.24 9.57
C PRO A 130 -60.13 -3.35 8.09
N SER A 131 -59.76 -4.48 7.48
CA SER A 131 -60.30 -5.08 6.24
C SER A 131 -61.60 -5.88 6.52
N PRO A 132 -62.29 -6.55 5.55
CA PRO A 132 -61.99 -6.69 4.11
C PRO A 132 -63.18 -6.50 3.13
N GLU A 133 -62.87 -6.19 1.87
CA GLU A 133 -63.32 -6.88 0.64
C GLU A 133 -62.84 -6.11 -0.61
N PRO A 134 -62.65 -6.80 -1.75
CA PRO A 134 -63.08 -6.18 -3.01
C PRO A 134 -63.75 -7.17 -3.98
N THR A 135 -64.98 -6.84 -4.40
CA THR A 135 -65.67 -7.47 -5.53
C THR A 135 -64.95 -7.18 -6.85
N VAL A 136 -64.82 -8.18 -7.73
CA VAL A 136 -64.30 -8.02 -9.11
C VAL A 136 -65.48 -7.93 -10.10
N PRO A 137 -65.46 -7.01 -11.09
CA PRO A 137 -66.52 -6.90 -12.10
C PRO A 137 -66.48 -7.99 -13.20
N ASN A 138 -67.43 -7.91 -14.13
CA ASN A 138 -68.01 -9.04 -14.88
C ASN A 138 -67.71 -9.03 -16.41
N LEU A 139 -68.29 -10.00 -17.13
CA LEU A 139 -68.41 -10.25 -18.58
C LEU A 139 -67.24 -11.00 -19.28
N GLY A 140 -67.49 -12.10 -20.02
CA GLY A 140 -68.72 -12.92 -20.11
C GLY A 140 -68.78 -13.90 -21.32
N SER A 141 -69.67 -14.90 -21.25
CA SER A 141 -70.04 -15.88 -22.32
C SER A 141 -68.94 -16.90 -22.73
N PRO A 142 -69.28 -18.07 -23.35
CA PRO A 142 -70.52 -18.43 -24.07
C PRO A 142 -71.32 -19.64 -23.52
N GLN A 143 -72.19 -20.22 -24.36
CA GLN A 143 -73.35 -21.07 -24.06
C GLN A 143 -73.10 -22.59 -24.00
N ASN A 144 -74.00 -23.30 -23.28
CA ASN A 144 -74.50 -24.69 -23.48
C ASN A 144 -73.48 -25.86 -23.54
N HIS A 145 -73.61 -26.99 -22.82
CA HIS A 145 -74.68 -27.65 -22.05
C HIS A 145 -74.06 -28.27 -20.76
N ASP A 146 -74.74 -28.49 -19.63
CA ASP A 146 -75.91 -29.37 -19.41
C ASP A 146 -76.63 -29.02 -18.07
N ALA A 147 -77.72 -29.70 -17.72
CA ALA A 147 -78.62 -29.31 -16.63
C ALA A 147 -78.25 -29.87 -15.23
N ASN A 148 -78.35 -29.00 -14.21
CA ASN A 148 -78.19 -29.37 -12.80
C ASN A 148 -79.31 -30.30 -12.30
N ILE A 149 -78.95 -31.28 -11.46
CA ILE A 149 -79.89 -31.89 -10.51
C ILE A 149 -79.53 -31.39 -9.10
N ALA A 150 -80.44 -30.63 -8.50
CA ALA A 150 -80.40 -30.26 -7.08
C ALA A 150 -81.65 -30.83 -6.38
N PRO A 151 -81.54 -31.37 -5.15
CA PRO A 151 -82.64 -32.07 -4.49
C PRO A 151 -83.52 -31.16 -3.61
N ASN A 152 -84.83 -31.40 -3.64
CA ASN A 152 -85.79 -31.31 -2.54
C ASN A 152 -87.07 -32.06 -3.01
N LEU A 153 -87.74 -32.99 -2.31
CA LEU A 153 -88.06 -33.22 -0.88
C LEU A 153 -89.48 -32.71 -0.53
N MET A 154 -90.24 -33.55 0.20
CA MET A 154 -91.71 -33.65 0.28
C MET A 154 -92.34 -34.16 -1.04
N ASP A 155 -92.93 -35.36 -1.14
CA ASP A 155 -93.94 -36.08 -0.32
C ASP A 155 -95.38 -35.67 -0.62
N GLU A 156 -96.11 -36.55 -1.32
CA GLU A 156 -97.51 -36.87 -1.00
C GLU A 156 -97.99 -38.15 -1.74
N THR A 157 -98.78 -38.96 -1.04
CA THR A 157 -99.28 -40.27 -1.46
C THR A 157 -100.15 -40.28 -2.74
N LYS A 158 -99.89 -41.18 -3.71
CA LYS A 158 -100.95 -41.69 -4.62
C LYS A 158 -100.69 -43.02 -5.34
N THR A 159 -101.65 -43.93 -5.14
CA THR A 159 -102.20 -44.94 -6.08
C THR A 159 -101.27 -45.90 -6.85
N PHE A 160 -101.28 -47.14 -6.36
CA PHE A 160 -101.39 -48.43 -7.10
C PHE A 160 -101.59 -48.41 -8.63
N SER A 161 -100.80 -49.26 -9.30
CA SER A 161 -101.20 -50.40 -10.18
C SER A 161 -102.27 -50.25 -11.30
N SER A 162 -102.02 -51.00 -12.38
CA SER A 162 -103.01 -51.56 -13.34
C SER A 162 -103.70 -50.61 -14.33
N THR A 163 -103.15 -50.54 -15.55
CA THR A 163 -103.82 -50.01 -16.76
C THR A 163 -103.87 -51.00 -17.92
N GLU A 164 -102.86 -51.85 -18.12
CA GLU A 164 -102.86 -52.89 -19.16
C GLU A 164 -103.83 -54.04 -18.82
N SER A 165 -103.74 -54.56 -17.58
CA SER A 165 -104.54 -55.69 -17.05
C SER A 165 -106.05 -55.43 -17.07
N LEU A 166 -106.48 -54.22 -16.70
CA LEU A 166 -107.88 -53.81 -16.73
C LEU A 166 -108.45 -53.73 -18.16
N ARG A 167 -107.60 -53.43 -19.16
CA ARG A 167 -108.02 -53.38 -20.56
C ARG A 167 -108.30 -54.76 -21.14
N GLN A 168 -107.53 -55.76 -20.72
CA GLN A 168 -107.68 -57.14 -21.18
C GLN A 168 -108.88 -57.84 -20.52
N LEU A 169 -109.10 -57.63 -19.21
CA LEU A 169 -110.31 -58.11 -18.51
C LEU A 169 -111.59 -57.46 -19.03
N SER A 170 -111.55 -56.16 -19.36
CA SER A 170 -112.68 -55.42 -19.96
C SER A 170 -113.17 -56.03 -21.28
N GLN A 171 -112.28 -56.63 -22.07
CA GLN A 171 -112.66 -57.30 -23.33
C GLN A 171 -113.22 -58.71 -23.13
N GLN A 172 -112.95 -59.38 -22.01
CA GLN A 172 -113.49 -60.71 -21.72
C GLN A 172 -114.84 -60.67 -20.97
N LEU A 173 -115.10 -59.63 -20.15
CA LEU A 173 -116.36 -59.52 -19.41
C LEU A 173 -117.59 -59.20 -20.29
N ASN A 174 -117.37 -58.57 -21.46
CA ASN A 174 -118.45 -58.09 -22.34
C ASN A 174 -119.08 -59.18 -23.24
N GLY A 175 -118.66 -60.44 -23.12
CA GLY A 175 -119.17 -61.56 -23.93
C GLY A 175 -120.15 -62.51 -23.23
N LEU A 176 -120.51 -62.25 -21.96
CA LEU A 176 -121.18 -63.24 -21.09
C LEU A 176 -122.47 -62.75 -20.39
N VAL A 177 -123.13 -61.70 -20.91
CA VAL A 177 -124.45 -61.26 -20.44
C VAL A 177 -125.41 -61.03 -21.61
N SER A 178 -125.78 -62.13 -22.27
CA SER A 178 -126.96 -62.20 -23.15
C SER A 178 -127.74 -63.48 -22.90
N GLU A 179 -129.02 -63.30 -22.57
CA GLU A 179 -130.14 -64.26 -22.65
C GLU A 179 -130.21 -65.46 -21.68
N SER A 180 -131.34 -65.48 -21.00
CA SER A 180 -132.02 -66.59 -20.32
C SER A 180 -133.48 -66.13 -20.14
N PRO A 181 -134.48 -67.01 -19.91
CA PRO A 181 -134.51 -68.47 -20.01
C PRO A 181 -135.65 -68.98 -20.94
N SER A 182 -135.88 -70.29 -21.00
CA SER A 182 -137.18 -70.84 -21.40
C SER A 182 -137.60 -72.01 -20.48
N TYR A 183 -138.89 -72.06 -20.15
CA TYR A 183 -139.54 -73.07 -19.31
C TYR A 183 -140.00 -74.29 -20.14
N ILE A 184 -140.21 -75.45 -19.49
CA ILE A 184 -141.56 -76.07 -19.24
C ILE A 184 -141.39 -77.47 -18.61
N ASN A 185 -142.43 -77.88 -17.85
CA ASN A 185 -142.84 -79.19 -17.29
C ASN A 185 -142.18 -80.49 -17.86
N GLY A 186 -142.15 -81.63 -17.16
CA GLY A 186 -142.95 -82.06 -15.99
C GLY A 186 -143.98 -83.14 -16.39
N GLU A 187 -144.15 -84.17 -15.53
CA GLU A 187 -144.85 -85.45 -15.78
C GLU A 187 -144.16 -86.41 -16.78
N GLY A 188 -144.50 -87.72 -16.80
CA GLY A 188 -144.21 -88.54 -18.00
C GLY A 188 -143.87 -90.04 -17.96
N LEU A 189 -143.69 -90.72 -16.81
CA LEU A 189 -143.54 -92.19 -16.66
C LEU A 189 -142.27 -92.91 -17.24
N SER A 190 -141.71 -93.82 -16.42
CA SER A 190 -141.10 -95.12 -16.78
C SER A 190 -139.89 -95.23 -17.75
N SER A 191 -138.67 -95.44 -17.20
CA SER A 191 -137.98 -96.75 -17.25
C SER A 191 -136.46 -96.71 -16.91
N SER A 192 -136.07 -97.35 -15.80
CA SER A 192 -134.82 -98.10 -15.51
C SER A 192 -133.39 -97.61 -15.88
N ALA A 193 -133.15 -96.53 -16.63
CA ALA A 193 -131.81 -96.21 -17.17
C ALA A 193 -130.92 -95.30 -16.27
N ASN A 194 -131.53 -94.44 -15.45
CA ASN A 194 -130.90 -93.22 -14.90
C ASN A 194 -129.68 -93.37 -13.96
N MET A 195 -129.28 -94.59 -13.57
CA MET A 195 -128.22 -94.76 -12.57
C MET A 195 -126.81 -94.55 -13.15
N LYS A 196 -126.59 -94.95 -14.41
CA LYS A 196 -125.24 -95.04 -15.00
C LYS A 196 -124.73 -93.71 -15.58
N ASP A 197 -125.63 -92.87 -16.11
CA ASP A 197 -125.25 -91.53 -16.59
C ASP A 197 -124.95 -90.55 -15.44
N LEU A 198 -125.54 -90.80 -14.26
CA LEU A 198 -125.20 -90.07 -13.03
C LEU A 198 -123.80 -90.47 -12.53
N GLU A 199 -123.49 -91.78 -12.54
CA GLU A 199 -122.16 -92.33 -12.22
C GLU A 199 -121.08 -91.78 -13.18
N ASN A 200 -121.32 -91.79 -14.49
CA ASN A 200 -120.44 -91.19 -15.49
C ASN A 200 -120.19 -89.70 -15.21
N ARG A 201 -121.23 -88.91 -14.92
CA ARG A 201 -121.10 -87.48 -14.59
C ARG A 201 -120.30 -87.23 -13.31
N TYR A 202 -120.46 -88.06 -12.27
CA TYR A 202 -119.62 -87.94 -11.08
C TYR A 202 -118.15 -88.30 -11.38
N GLN A 203 -117.89 -89.28 -12.24
CA GLN A 203 -116.54 -89.64 -12.66
C GLN A 203 -115.88 -88.53 -13.51
N GLU A 204 -116.62 -87.93 -14.45
CA GLU A 204 -116.17 -86.76 -15.22
C GLU A 204 -115.88 -85.55 -14.32
N LEU A 205 -116.76 -85.29 -13.34
CA LEU A 205 -116.58 -84.19 -12.37
C LEU A 205 -115.35 -84.42 -11.48
N ALA A 206 -115.09 -85.67 -11.06
CA ALA A 206 -113.90 -86.03 -10.30
C ALA A 206 -112.61 -85.84 -11.13
N VAL A 207 -112.58 -86.31 -12.39
CA VAL A 207 -111.42 -86.10 -13.29
C VAL A 207 -111.20 -84.61 -13.60
N ALA A 208 -112.28 -83.83 -13.75
CA ALA A 208 -112.20 -82.38 -13.91
C ALA A 208 -111.67 -81.69 -12.63
N LEU A 209 -112.05 -82.17 -11.44
CA LEU A 209 -111.56 -81.68 -10.15
C LEU A 209 -110.07 -82.03 -9.95
N ASP A 210 -109.65 -83.25 -10.27
CA ASP A 210 -108.25 -83.69 -10.21
C ASP A 210 -107.37 -82.91 -11.21
N SER A 211 -107.89 -82.65 -12.42
CA SER A 211 -107.23 -81.79 -13.41
C SER A 211 -107.13 -80.33 -12.93
N SER A 212 -108.19 -79.80 -12.31
CA SER A 212 -108.18 -78.48 -11.67
C SER A 212 -107.21 -78.41 -10.49
N TYR A 213 -107.10 -79.49 -9.69
CA TYR A 213 -106.15 -79.58 -8.59
C TYR A 213 -104.70 -79.65 -9.09
N LEU A 214 -104.43 -80.45 -10.13
CA LEU A 214 -103.10 -80.57 -10.74
C LEU A 214 -102.64 -79.25 -11.38
N THR A 215 -103.53 -78.56 -12.10
CA THR A 215 -103.23 -77.25 -12.69
C THR A 215 -103.08 -76.16 -11.63
N ASN A 216 -103.91 -76.12 -10.58
CA ASN A 216 -103.69 -75.21 -9.43
C ASN A 216 -102.37 -75.50 -8.71
N LYS A 217 -101.96 -76.76 -8.58
CA LYS A 217 -100.67 -77.14 -8.00
C LYS A 217 -99.48 -76.71 -8.87
N GLN A 218 -99.59 -76.85 -10.19
CA GLN A 218 -98.60 -76.34 -11.14
C GLN A 218 -98.50 -74.81 -11.10
N LEU A 219 -99.63 -74.10 -11.10
CA LEU A 219 -99.68 -72.64 -10.96
C LEU A 219 -99.12 -72.17 -9.62
N SER A 220 -99.42 -72.86 -8.52
CA SER A 220 -98.86 -72.56 -7.19
C SER A 220 -97.34 -72.73 -7.17
N SER A 221 -96.82 -73.81 -7.78
CA SER A 221 -95.37 -74.04 -7.90
C SER A 221 -94.72 -72.96 -8.78
N LYS A 222 -95.36 -72.57 -9.90
CA LYS A 222 -94.87 -71.50 -10.79
C LYS A 222 -94.91 -70.13 -10.11
N ILE A 223 -95.88 -69.85 -9.25
CA ILE A 223 -95.95 -68.65 -8.41
C ILE A 223 -94.79 -68.64 -7.39
N GLU A 224 -94.50 -69.77 -6.73
CA GLU A 224 -93.40 -69.84 -5.77
C GLU A 224 -92.02 -69.75 -6.43
N GLU A 225 -91.83 -70.38 -7.59
CA GLU A 225 -90.65 -70.17 -8.43
C GLU A 225 -90.47 -68.70 -8.82
N LEU A 226 -91.56 -68.03 -9.25
CA LEU A 226 -91.51 -66.62 -9.62
C LEU A 226 -91.26 -65.71 -8.41
N LYS A 227 -91.79 -66.02 -7.22
CA LYS A 227 -91.43 -65.30 -5.99
C LYS A 227 -89.95 -65.44 -5.68
N GLN A 228 -89.40 -66.66 -5.72
CA GLN A 228 -87.98 -66.89 -5.44
C GLN A 228 -87.10 -66.16 -6.45
N GLN A 229 -87.44 -66.20 -7.75
CA GLN A 229 -86.73 -65.45 -8.79
C GLN A 229 -86.81 -63.93 -8.59
N ASN A 230 -87.95 -63.40 -8.13
CA ASN A 230 -88.05 -61.98 -7.75
C ASN A 230 -87.23 -61.65 -6.49
N GLN A 231 -87.16 -62.54 -5.50
CA GLN A 231 -86.33 -62.33 -4.32
C GLN A 231 -84.84 -62.37 -4.68
N ASP A 232 -84.39 -63.38 -5.42
CA ASP A 232 -83.00 -63.55 -5.86
C ASP A 232 -82.51 -62.35 -6.69
N THR A 233 -83.38 -61.79 -7.55
CA THR A 233 -83.06 -60.60 -8.34
C THR A 233 -83.11 -59.30 -7.53
N LEU A 234 -83.99 -59.16 -6.55
CA LEU A 234 -83.96 -58.04 -5.59
C LEU A 234 -82.69 -58.07 -4.73
N ASP A 235 -82.34 -59.24 -4.20
CA ASP A 235 -81.10 -59.50 -3.46
C ASP A 235 -79.86 -59.16 -4.28
N GLN A 236 -79.84 -59.53 -5.56
CA GLN A 236 -78.74 -59.22 -6.47
C GLN A 236 -78.65 -57.73 -6.78
N LEU A 237 -79.78 -57.06 -7.05
CA LEU A 237 -79.83 -55.60 -7.25
C LEU A 237 -79.37 -54.85 -6.00
N GLU A 238 -79.69 -55.32 -4.79
CA GLU A 238 -79.22 -54.69 -3.56
C GLU A 238 -77.70 -54.89 -3.34
N LYS A 239 -77.17 -56.08 -3.66
CA LYS A 239 -75.72 -56.36 -3.65
C LYS A 239 -74.97 -55.48 -4.65
N GLU A 240 -75.47 -55.35 -5.88
CA GLU A 240 -74.89 -54.49 -6.92
C GLU A 240 -74.97 -53.01 -6.53
N LYS A 241 -76.10 -52.55 -5.98
CA LYS A 241 -76.25 -51.19 -5.45
C LYS A 241 -75.21 -50.89 -4.36
N LYS A 242 -75.03 -51.80 -3.39
CA LYS A 242 -74.01 -51.67 -2.33
C LYS A 242 -72.59 -51.65 -2.92
N ALA A 243 -72.26 -52.55 -3.84
CA ALA A 243 -70.96 -52.59 -4.51
C ALA A 243 -70.66 -51.31 -5.32
N CYS A 244 -71.66 -50.73 -5.99
CA CYS A 244 -71.52 -49.45 -6.71
C CYS A 244 -71.38 -48.26 -5.74
N GLN A 245 -72.12 -48.25 -4.62
CA GLN A 245 -71.95 -47.24 -3.56
C GLN A 245 -70.54 -47.31 -2.92
N GLU A 246 -70.01 -48.51 -2.69
CA GLU A 246 -68.64 -48.69 -2.20
C GLU A 246 -67.57 -48.20 -3.18
N LYS A 247 -67.72 -48.48 -4.49
CA LYS A 247 -66.81 -47.98 -5.53
C LYS A 247 -66.80 -46.45 -5.54
N LEU A 248 -67.98 -45.85 -5.61
CA LEU A 248 -68.15 -44.38 -5.59
C LEU A 248 -67.59 -43.76 -4.30
N ALA A 249 -67.73 -44.41 -3.14
CA ALA A 249 -67.13 -43.94 -1.89
C ALA A 249 -65.59 -44.00 -1.93
N LYS A 250 -65.00 -45.07 -2.50
CA LYS A 250 -63.55 -45.23 -2.67
C LYS A 250 -62.98 -44.22 -3.66
N GLU A 251 -63.66 -43.99 -4.79
CA GLU A 251 -63.31 -42.99 -5.80
C GLU A 251 -63.40 -41.56 -5.23
N GLN A 252 -64.45 -41.22 -4.47
CA GLN A 252 -64.51 -39.95 -3.75
C GLN A 252 -63.43 -39.82 -2.67
N GLY A 253 -62.98 -40.92 -2.07
CA GLY A 253 -61.83 -40.93 -1.15
C GLY A 253 -60.55 -40.51 -1.87
N ALA A 254 -60.20 -41.24 -2.93
CA ALA A 254 -59.00 -40.96 -3.73
C ALA A 254 -59.00 -39.53 -4.33
N LEU A 255 -60.15 -39.03 -4.78
CA LEU A 255 -60.26 -37.65 -5.28
C LEU A 255 -60.07 -36.59 -4.18
N ARG A 256 -60.52 -36.85 -2.94
CA ARG A 256 -60.26 -35.97 -1.79
C ARG A 256 -58.78 -36.00 -1.39
N GLU A 257 -58.15 -37.17 -1.39
CA GLU A 257 -56.72 -37.32 -1.11
C GLU A 257 -55.87 -36.60 -2.17
N GLN A 258 -56.20 -36.76 -3.46
CA GLN A 258 -55.53 -36.04 -4.55
C GLN A 258 -55.71 -34.52 -4.43
N LEU A 259 -56.91 -34.04 -4.09
CA LEU A 259 -57.15 -32.62 -3.83
C LEU A 259 -56.35 -32.10 -2.63
N GLN A 260 -56.26 -32.88 -1.55
CA GLN A 260 -55.47 -32.55 -0.36
C GLN A 260 -53.97 -32.38 -0.72
N VAL A 261 -53.42 -33.30 -1.51
CA VAL A 261 -52.03 -33.23 -2.01
C VAL A 261 -51.82 -32.03 -2.92
N HIS A 262 -52.76 -31.72 -3.82
CA HIS A 262 -52.68 -30.54 -4.68
C HIS A 262 -52.73 -29.23 -3.88
N ILE A 263 -53.58 -29.13 -2.85
CA ILE A 263 -53.64 -27.97 -1.95
C ILE A 263 -52.32 -27.80 -1.20
N GLN A 264 -51.72 -28.89 -0.69
CA GLN A 264 -50.40 -28.84 -0.03
C GLN A 264 -49.29 -28.41 -1.00
N THR A 265 -49.28 -28.94 -2.22
CA THR A 265 -48.31 -28.60 -3.27
C THR A 265 -48.41 -27.13 -3.68
N ILE A 266 -49.63 -26.63 -3.86
CA ILE A 266 -49.88 -25.21 -4.14
C ILE A 266 -49.43 -24.34 -2.96
N GLY A 267 -49.69 -24.77 -1.72
CA GLY A 267 -49.23 -24.08 -0.52
C GLY A 267 -47.70 -23.91 -0.49
N ILE A 268 -46.96 -25.01 -0.71
CA ILE A 268 -45.49 -25.02 -0.76
C ILE A 268 -44.97 -24.08 -1.86
N LEU A 269 -45.50 -24.20 -3.09
CA LEU A 269 -45.11 -23.35 -4.22
C LEU A 269 -45.43 -21.86 -3.99
N VAL A 270 -46.48 -21.54 -3.24
CA VAL A 270 -46.82 -20.16 -2.86
C VAL A 270 -45.86 -19.62 -1.79
N SER A 271 -45.48 -20.42 -0.78
CA SER A 271 -44.44 -20.02 0.20
C SER A 271 -43.07 -19.85 -0.46
N GLU A 272 -42.62 -20.82 -1.28
CA GLU A 272 -41.35 -20.73 -2.01
C GLU A 272 -41.31 -19.50 -2.92
N LYS A 273 -42.41 -19.23 -3.65
CA LYS A 273 -42.53 -18.03 -4.48
C LYS A 273 -42.45 -16.74 -3.65
N ALA A 274 -43.08 -16.68 -2.48
CA ALA A 274 -43.02 -15.51 -1.61
C ALA A 274 -41.60 -15.31 -1.03
N GLU A 275 -40.97 -16.38 -0.56
CA GLU A 275 -39.58 -16.36 -0.07
C GLU A 275 -38.62 -15.90 -1.17
N LEU A 276 -38.68 -16.49 -2.37
CA LEU A 276 -37.88 -16.08 -3.53
C LEU A 276 -38.14 -14.63 -3.95
N GLN A 277 -39.39 -14.15 -3.88
CA GLN A 277 -39.71 -12.74 -4.14
C GLN A 277 -39.09 -11.80 -3.10
N THR A 278 -39.11 -12.15 -1.81
CA THR A 278 -38.42 -11.34 -0.78
C THR A 278 -36.90 -11.40 -0.92
N ALA A 279 -36.31 -12.56 -1.23
CA ALA A 279 -34.87 -12.70 -1.47
C ALA A 279 -34.42 -11.87 -2.69
N LEU A 280 -35.23 -11.87 -3.77
CA LEU A 280 -35.00 -11.04 -4.94
C LEU A 280 -35.09 -9.54 -4.62
N ALA A 281 -36.07 -9.11 -3.80
CA ALA A 281 -36.19 -7.72 -3.39
C ALA A 281 -34.99 -7.25 -2.54
N HIS A 282 -34.56 -8.05 -1.55
CA HIS A 282 -33.39 -7.75 -0.72
C HIS A 282 -32.09 -7.68 -1.54
N THR A 283 -31.86 -8.65 -2.44
CA THR A 283 -30.67 -8.67 -3.30
C THR A 283 -30.65 -7.51 -4.29
N GLN A 284 -31.79 -7.13 -4.88
CA GLN A 284 -31.89 -5.92 -5.71
C GLN A 284 -31.62 -4.64 -4.91
N HIS A 285 -32.11 -4.53 -3.67
CA HIS A 285 -31.84 -3.37 -2.82
C HIS A 285 -30.34 -3.27 -2.45
N ALA A 286 -29.73 -4.39 -2.03
CA ALA A 286 -28.30 -4.46 -1.74
C ALA A 286 -27.44 -4.11 -2.96
N ALA A 287 -27.81 -4.59 -4.16
CA ALA A 287 -27.13 -4.25 -5.41
C ALA A 287 -27.21 -2.74 -5.72
N ARG A 288 -28.37 -2.11 -5.54
CA ARG A 288 -28.54 -0.65 -5.71
C ARG A 288 -27.71 0.15 -4.70
N GLN A 289 -27.67 -0.27 -3.44
CA GLN A 289 -26.81 0.34 -2.42
C GLN A 289 -25.34 0.25 -2.82
N LYS A 290 -24.87 -0.93 -3.26
CA LYS A 290 -23.47 -1.13 -3.66
C LYS A 290 -23.09 -0.38 -4.94
N ALA A 291 -24.04 -0.15 -5.86
CA ALA A 291 -23.83 0.76 -6.98
C ALA A 291 -23.56 2.20 -6.49
N GLY A 292 -24.43 2.75 -5.63
CA GLY A 292 -24.24 4.10 -5.07
C GLY A 292 -22.98 4.26 -4.23
N GLU A 293 -22.60 3.24 -3.44
CA GLU A 293 -21.31 3.21 -2.73
C GLU A 293 -20.12 3.25 -3.70
N SER A 294 -20.20 2.51 -4.83
CA SER A 294 -19.18 2.49 -5.87
C SER A 294 -19.07 3.83 -6.61
N GLU A 295 -20.19 4.47 -6.92
CA GLU A 295 -20.23 5.81 -7.52
C GLU A 295 -19.62 6.87 -6.57
N GLY A 296 -19.96 6.82 -5.27
CA GLY A 296 -19.37 7.67 -4.24
C GLY A 296 -17.87 7.40 -3.99
N LEU A 297 -17.38 6.20 -4.27
CA LEU A 297 -15.95 5.89 -4.30
C LEU A 297 -15.27 6.43 -5.56
N ALA A 298 -15.90 6.29 -6.73
CA ALA A 298 -15.39 6.82 -8.00
C ALA A 298 -15.28 8.35 -7.99
N GLY A 299 -16.29 9.05 -7.47
CA GLY A 299 -16.26 10.51 -7.29
C GLY A 299 -15.11 10.97 -6.39
N ARG A 300 -14.93 10.32 -5.22
CA ARG A 300 -13.80 10.61 -4.32
C ARG A 300 -12.44 10.33 -4.97
N LEU A 301 -12.32 9.26 -5.76
CA LEU A 301 -11.10 8.95 -6.52
C LEU A 301 -10.82 10.03 -7.59
N GLN A 302 -11.85 10.52 -8.28
CA GLN A 302 -11.71 11.61 -9.26
C GLN A 302 -11.27 12.92 -8.59
N SER A 303 -11.88 13.32 -7.47
CA SER A 303 -11.46 14.50 -6.70
C SER A 303 -10.01 14.36 -6.20
N SER A 304 -9.62 13.17 -5.74
CA SER A 304 -8.24 12.90 -5.33
C SER A 304 -7.24 13.01 -6.48
N ARG A 305 -7.59 12.49 -7.68
CA ARG A 305 -6.75 12.62 -8.89
C ARG A 305 -6.60 14.07 -9.33
N GLN A 306 -7.67 14.88 -9.28
CA GLN A 306 -7.59 16.32 -9.56
C GLN A 306 -6.63 17.02 -8.58
N ARG A 307 -6.78 16.77 -7.26
CA ARG A 307 -5.91 17.35 -6.23
C ARG A 307 -4.45 16.95 -6.40
N VAL A 308 -4.16 15.71 -6.80
CA VAL A 308 -2.78 15.28 -7.13
C VAL A 308 -2.23 16.10 -8.31
N GLY A 309 -2.99 16.22 -9.41
CA GLY A 309 -2.57 17.02 -10.56
C GLY A 309 -2.43 18.52 -10.26
N GLU A 310 -3.13 19.05 -9.26
CA GLU A 310 -2.95 20.41 -8.74
C GLU A 310 -1.65 20.54 -7.93
N LEU A 311 -1.38 19.58 -7.04
CA LEU A 311 -0.14 19.51 -6.27
C LEU A 311 1.08 19.38 -7.20
N GLU A 312 1.04 18.52 -8.22
CA GLU A 312 2.10 18.38 -9.24
C GLU A 312 2.40 19.71 -9.98
N ARG A 313 1.36 20.50 -10.29
CA ARG A 313 1.51 21.84 -10.87
C ARG A 313 2.14 22.82 -9.89
N THR A 314 1.75 22.82 -8.61
CA THR A 314 2.38 23.69 -7.60
C THR A 314 3.84 23.30 -7.33
N LEU A 315 4.15 22.00 -7.24
CA LEU A 315 5.51 21.47 -7.08
C LEU A 315 6.40 21.88 -8.26
N SER A 316 5.86 21.80 -9.49
CA SER A 316 6.54 22.26 -10.70
C SER A 316 6.82 23.76 -10.66
N ALA A 317 5.84 24.58 -10.27
CA ALA A 317 6.01 26.02 -10.12
C ALA A 317 7.10 26.36 -9.08
N VAL A 318 7.02 25.79 -7.88
CA VAL A 318 8.02 25.95 -6.81
C VAL A 318 9.41 25.49 -7.27
N SER A 319 9.52 24.37 -7.98
CA SER A 319 10.79 23.91 -8.57
C SER A 319 11.40 24.93 -9.53
N THR A 320 10.58 25.60 -10.37
CA THR A 320 11.08 26.67 -11.25
C THR A 320 11.43 27.95 -10.49
N GLN A 321 10.76 28.24 -9.37
CA GLN A 321 11.05 29.39 -8.53
C GLN A 321 12.35 29.19 -7.73
N GLN A 322 12.57 28.00 -7.16
CA GLN A 322 13.84 27.63 -6.52
C GLN A 322 15.00 27.76 -7.52
N LYS A 323 14.85 27.20 -8.73
CA LYS A 323 15.87 27.32 -9.80
C LYS A 323 16.13 28.75 -10.28
N LYS A 324 15.27 29.73 -9.96
CA LYS A 324 15.53 31.17 -10.16
C LYS A 324 16.26 31.76 -8.96
N ALA A 325 15.81 31.47 -7.74
CA ALA A 325 16.48 31.89 -6.50
C ALA A 325 17.94 31.39 -6.42
N ASP A 326 18.19 30.14 -6.84
CA ASP A 326 19.54 29.54 -6.90
C ASP A 326 20.47 30.28 -7.87
N ARG A 327 19.94 30.87 -8.95
CA ARG A 327 20.71 31.68 -9.90
C ARG A 327 21.02 33.05 -9.29
N HIS A 328 20.01 33.69 -8.71
CA HIS A 328 20.18 34.99 -8.07
C HIS A 328 21.16 34.92 -6.89
N ASN A 329 21.08 33.88 -6.05
CA ASN A 329 22.07 33.64 -4.99
C ASN A 329 23.49 33.44 -5.55
N LYS A 330 23.65 32.79 -6.71
CA LYS A 330 24.95 32.65 -7.39
C LYS A 330 25.44 33.95 -8.06
N GLU A 331 24.54 34.87 -8.37
CA GLU A 331 24.87 36.23 -8.84
C GLU A 331 25.34 37.10 -7.66
N LEU A 332 24.54 37.20 -6.60
CA LEU A 332 24.89 37.89 -5.36
C LEU A 332 26.20 37.38 -4.73
N THR A 333 26.47 36.07 -4.82
CA THR A 333 27.75 35.50 -4.34
C THR A 333 28.95 36.03 -5.15
N LYS A 334 28.82 36.16 -6.47
CA LYS A 334 29.88 36.73 -7.32
C LYS A 334 30.07 38.22 -7.06
N GLU A 335 28.99 38.97 -6.89
CA GLU A 335 29.03 40.40 -6.57
C GLU A 335 29.73 40.65 -5.23
N ARG A 336 29.35 39.89 -4.19
CA ARG A 336 30.02 39.88 -2.89
C ARG A 336 31.53 39.61 -3.00
N ASP A 337 31.93 38.62 -3.78
CA ASP A 337 33.34 38.23 -3.88
C ASP A 337 34.15 39.16 -4.82
N ALA A 338 33.51 39.81 -5.78
CA ALA A 338 34.09 40.92 -6.54
C ALA A 338 34.32 42.15 -5.65
N LEU A 339 33.34 42.55 -4.85
CA LEU A 339 33.46 43.66 -3.89
C LEU A 339 34.53 43.38 -2.82
N ARG A 340 34.67 42.13 -2.35
CA ARG A 340 35.77 41.72 -1.46
C ARG A 340 37.15 41.90 -2.12
N LEU A 341 37.28 41.53 -3.39
CA LEU A 341 38.53 41.71 -4.14
C LEU A 341 38.85 43.20 -4.39
N GLU A 342 37.82 44.03 -4.58
CA GLU A 342 37.96 45.48 -4.70
C GLU A 342 38.37 46.15 -3.37
N LEU A 343 37.73 45.77 -2.26
CA LEU A 343 38.13 46.19 -0.92
C LEU A 343 39.58 45.79 -0.58
N TYR A 344 39.99 44.57 -0.94
CA TYR A 344 41.37 44.11 -0.75
C TYR A 344 42.39 44.96 -1.52
N LYS A 345 42.11 45.30 -2.79
CA LYS A 345 42.94 46.20 -3.59
C LYS A 345 42.99 47.62 -3.00
N ASN A 346 41.85 48.15 -2.59
CA ASN A 346 41.76 49.47 -1.97
C ASN A 346 42.50 49.53 -0.64
N ASN A 347 42.59 48.42 0.11
CA ASN A 347 43.39 48.33 1.33
C ASN A 347 44.90 48.36 1.02
N ILE A 348 45.37 47.60 0.02
CA ILE A 348 46.78 47.68 -0.42
C ILE A 348 47.14 49.11 -0.85
N ASN A 349 46.32 49.72 -1.71
CA ASN A 349 46.53 51.10 -2.15
C ASN A 349 46.56 52.10 -0.97
N ASN A 350 45.87 51.81 0.14
CA ASN A 350 45.85 52.65 1.33
C ASN A 350 47.16 52.51 2.13
N GLU A 351 47.67 51.29 2.33
CA GLU A 351 48.99 51.06 2.96
C GLU A 351 50.14 51.62 2.11
N ASP A 352 50.09 51.48 0.78
CA ASP A 352 51.06 52.09 -0.14
C ASP A 352 51.09 53.63 0.01
N LEU A 353 49.91 54.27 0.11
CA LEU A 353 49.80 55.71 0.32
C LEU A 353 50.24 56.15 1.72
N LYS A 354 49.98 55.35 2.78
CA LYS A 354 50.52 55.60 4.12
C LYS A 354 52.04 55.53 4.13
N GLN A 355 52.64 54.53 3.48
CA GLN A 355 54.10 54.44 3.38
C GLN A 355 54.66 55.68 2.66
N GLN A 356 54.09 56.06 1.52
CA GLN A 356 54.51 57.26 0.79
C GLN A 356 54.41 58.54 1.64
N ASN A 357 53.35 58.71 2.43
CA ASN A 357 53.24 59.83 3.36
C ASN A 357 54.35 59.79 4.43
N SER A 358 54.61 58.63 5.05
CA SER A 358 55.68 58.50 6.05
C SER A 358 57.08 58.77 5.48
N GLU A 359 57.34 58.39 4.23
CA GLU A 359 58.60 58.71 3.53
C GLU A 359 58.72 60.21 3.23
N LEU A 360 57.62 60.91 2.92
CA LEU A 360 57.61 62.36 2.70
C LEU A 360 57.79 63.12 4.02
N GLU A 361 57.16 62.67 5.10
CA GLU A 361 57.33 63.22 6.45
C GLU A 361 58.79 63.09 6.94
N GLU A 362 59.44 61.95 6.69
CA GLU A 362 60.86 61.76 7.03
C GLU A 362 61.76 62.69 6.22
N ARG A 363 61.57 62.78 4.89
CA ARG A 363 62.35 63.69 4.03
C ARG A 363 62.19 65.15 4.46
N LEU A 364 60.98 65.58 4.84
CA LEU A 364 60.75 66.91 5.37
C LEU A 364 61.52 67.14 6.69
N ARG A 365 61.55 66.14 7.58
CA ARG A 365 62.28 66.21 8.86
C ARG A 365 63.80 66.31 8.66
N VAL A 366 64.35 65.56 7.71
CA VAL A 366 65.78 65.64 7.32
C VAL A 366 66.11 67.04 6.77
N LEU A 367 65.32 67.56 5.83
CA LEU A 367 65.54 68.90 5.25
C LEU A 367 65.47 70.02 6.30
N LEU A 368 64.62 69.87 7.33
CA LEU A 368 64.56 70.81 8.46
C LEU A 368 65.82 70.74 9.34
N ALA A 369 66.39 69.55 9.56
CA ALA A 369 67.63 69.37 10.29
C ALA A 369 68.84 69.90 9.50
N GLU A 370 68.92 69.64 8.19
CA GLU A 370 69.94 70.20 7.30
C GLU A 370 69.92 71.73 7.29
N LYS A 371 68.72 72.33 7.18
CA LYS A 371 68.53 73.78 7.29
C LYS A 371 69.07 74.33 8.60
N ALA A 372 68.76 73.70 9.74
CA ALA A 372 69.25 74.13 11.05
C ALA A 372 70.78 74.03 11.15
N ALA A 373 71.39 72.97 10.61
CA ALA A 373 72.84 72.82 10.55
C ALA A 373 73.51 73.89 9.68
N MET A 374 72.92 74.24 8.52
CA MET A 374 73.41 75.34 7.68
C MET A 374 73.31 76.70 8.40
N GLN A 375 72.25 76.94 9.16
CA GLN A 375 72.10 78.20 9.94
C GLN A 375 73.22 78.34 10.99
N LEU A 376 73.51 77.28 11.75
CA LEU A 376 74.63 77.26 12.70
C LEU A 376 75.99 77.47 12.02
N GLY A 377 76.20 76.87 10.83
CA GLY A 377 77.41 77.06 10.05
C GLY A 377 77.61 78.50 9.55
N VAL A 378 76.53 79.18 9.15
CA VAL A 378 76.56 80.61 8.79
C VAL A 378 76.93 81.48 9.99
N GLU A 379 76.35 81.23 11.16
CA GLU A 379 76.70 81.95 12.38
C GLU A 379 78.17 81.76 12.79
N GLU A 380 78.73 80.56 12.62
CA GLU A 380 80.13 80.27 12.94
C GLU A 380 81.09 80.97 11.96
N LEU A 381 80.76 80.97 10.67
CA LEU A 381 81.52 81.69 9.63
C LEU A 381 81.49 83.21 9.86
N GLN A 382 80.36 83.77 10.29
CA GLN A 382 80.24 85.19 10.59
C GLN A 382 81.15 85.60 11.78
N LYS A 383 81.13 84.82 12.87
CA LYS A 383 82.04 85.02 14.04
C LYS A 383 83.52 84.92 13.65
N LYS A 384 83.86 84.07 12.67
CA LYS A 384 85.23 83.94 12.11
C LYS A 384 85.63 85.13 11.24
N LEU A 385 84.70 85.67 10.44
CA LEU A 385 84.93 86.87 9.63
C LEU A 385 85.26 88.07 10.54
N GLU A 386 84.41 88.34 11.54
CA GLU A 386 84.58 89.42 12.52
C GLU A 386 85.95 89.37 13.22
N MET A 387 86.43 88.16 13.58
CA MET A 387 87.76 87.95 14.15
C MET A 387 88.90 88.24 13.15
N SER A 388 88.73 87.87 11.87
CA SER A 388 89.75 88.06 10.83
C SER A 388 89.93 89.52 10.42
N GLU A 389 88.84 90.30 10.39
CA GLU A 389 88.88 91.75 10.14
C GLU A 389 89.64 92.48 11.26
N LEU A 390 89.42 92.07 12.51
CA LEU A 390 90.10 92.60 13.70
C LEU A 390 91.61 92.31 13.67
N LEU A 391 92.02 91.13 13.19
CA LEU A 391 93.44 90.79 12.99
C LEU A 391 94.08 91.60 11.84
N LEU A 392 93.40 91.76 10.70
CA LEU A 392 93.88 92.57 9.58
C LEU A 392 94.10 94.03 9.99
N GLN A 393 93.21 94.57 10.83
CA GLN A 393 93.32 95.93 11.38
C GLN A 393 94.55 96.10 12.31
N GLN A 394 95.05 95.02 12.93
CA GLN A 394 96.31 95.05 13.68
C GLN A 394 97.53 94.96 12.75
N PHE A 395 97.54 94.01 11.80
CA PHE A 395 98.69 93.79 10.91
C PHE A 395 98.96 94.95 9.94
N SER A 396 97.96 95.76 9.57
CA SER A 396 98.15 96.95 8.74
C SER A 396 99.02 98.06 9.37
N SER A 397 99.55 97.88 10.59
CA SER A 397 100.30 98.90 11.33
C SER A 397 101.83 98.77 11.32
N GLN A 398 102.42 97.66 10.81
CA GLN A 398 103.87 97.41 10.86
C GLN A 398 104.37 96.66 9.60
N SER A 399 105.59 96.96 9.11
CA SER A 399 106.10 96.43 7.82
C SER A 399 107.64 96.38 7.73
N GLU A 400 108.12 95.71 6.67
CA GLU A 400 109.49 95.66 6.10
C GLU A 400 110.54 94.67 6.69
N ALA A 401 110.63 93.47 6.07
CA ALA A 401 111.79 92.57 6.09
C ALA A 401 111.82 91.72 4.80
N PRO A 402 112.99 91.27 4.28
CA PRO A 402 113.11 90.72 2.91
C PRO A 402 112.76 89.24 2.74
N ASP A 403 112.64 88.47 3.82
CA ASP A 403 112.20 87.05 3.78
C ASP A 403 110.77 86.92 3.19
N SER A 404 110.01 88.01 3.31
CA SER A 404 108.70 88.22 2.71
C SER A 404 108.67 88.01 1.19
N ASN A 405 109.79 88.13 0.48
CA ASN A 405 109.80 88.10 -1.00
C ASN A 405 109.70 86.67 -1.57
N GLN A 406 110.28 85.68 -0.87
CA GLN A 406 110.11 84.27 -1.24
C GLN A 406 108.76 83.73 -0.74
N GLN A 407 108.33 84.19 0.44
CA GLN A 407 106.97 83.98 0.95
C GLN A 407 105.92 84.59 0.01
N LEU A 408 106.18 85.75 -0.60
CA LEU A 408 105.32 86.40 -1.61
C LEU A 408 105.10 85.53 -2.84
N GLN A 409 106.12 84.78 -3.28
CA GLN A 409 105.96 83.91 -4.44
C GLN A 409 105.20 82.61 -4.10
N GLN A 410 105.41 82.04 -2.91
CA GLN A 410 104.56 80.95 -2.42
C GLN A 410 103.11 81.42 -2.24
N ALA A 411 102.90 82.57 -1.60
CA ALA A 411 101.59 83.19 -1.46
C ALA A 411 100.97 83.58 -2.81
N ALA A 412 101.74 83.85 -3.86
CA ALA A 412 101.23 84.08 -5.22
C ALA A 412 100.78 82.78 -5.90
N GLU A 413 101.47 81.67 -5.69
CA GLU A 413 101.08 80.34 -6.19
C GLU A 413 99.88 79.77 -5.42
N GLU A 414 99.84 79.96 -4.10
CA GLU A 414 98.68 79.67 -3.26
C GLU A 414 97.48 80.57 -3.64
N ARG A 415 97.70 81.88 -3.85
CA ARG A 415 96.68 82.79 -4.37
C ARG A 415 96.15 82.33 -5.73
N ALA A 416 96.99 81.86 -6.65
CA ALA A 416 96.52 81.36 -7.94
C ALA A 416 95.66 80.08 -7.81
N GLN A 417 95.98 79.21 -6.85
CA GLN A 417 95.15 78.04 -6.51
C GLN A 417 93.82 78.46 -5.84
N LEU A 418 93.87 79.43 -4.92
CA LEU A 418 92.70 80.00 -4.28
C LEU A 418 91.80 80.75 -5.28
N GLU A 419 92.35 81.52 -6.22
CA GLU A 419 91.59 82.18 -7.30
C GLU A 419 90.89 81.15 -8.20
N LYS A 420 91.54 80.01 -8.47
CA LYS A 420 90.92 78.89 -9.20
C LYS A 420 89.77 78.25 -8.41
N HIS A 421 89.95 78.03 -7.10
CA HIS A 421 88.89 77.48 -6.24
C HIS A 421 87.74 78.47 -6.01
N VAL A 422 88.03 79.76 -5.85
CA VAL A 422 87.04 80.85 -5.81
C VAL A 422 86.29 80.93 -7.13
N GLY A 423 86.95 80.75 -8.28
CA GLY A 423 86.30 80.63 -9.58
C GLY A 423 85.31 79.46 -9.64
N GLN A 424 85.74 78.25 -9.23
CA GLN A 424 84.88 77.07 -9.16
C GLN A 424 83.68 77.28 -8.23
N LEU A 425 83.89 77.80 -7.02
CA LEU A 425 82.82 78.12 -6.07
C LEU A 425 81.89 79.21 -6.59
N THR A 426 82.41 80.21 -7.30
CA THR A 426 81.63 81.28 -7.95
C THR A 426 80.73 80.72 -9.05
N ASP A 427 81.20 79.77 -9.84
CA ASP A 427 80.40 79.13 -10.89
C ASP A 427 79.37 78.14 -10.33
N SER A 428 79.70 77.39 -9.27
CA SER A 428 78.73 76.60 -8.51
C SER A 428 77.66 77.48 -7.85
N LEU A 429 78.04 78.65 -7.31
CA LEU A 429 77.12 79.60 -6.71
C LEU A 429 76.20 80.25 -7.76
N LYS A 430 76.70 80.56 -8.96
CA LYS A 430 75.85 80.97 -10.11
C LYS A 430 74.84 79.89 -10.48
N GLN A 431 75.26 78.62 -10.53
CA GLN A 431 74.35 77.51 -10.85
C GLN A 431 73.25 77.37 -9.78
N LEU A 432 73.62 77.31 -8.50
CA LEU A 432 72.66 77.27 -7.39
C LEU A 432 71.76 78.51 -7.35
N GLN A 433 72.26 79.68 -7.76
CA GLN A 433 71.45 80.88 -7.91
C GLN A 433 70.41 80.75 -9.03
N VAL A 434 70.78 80.21 -10.20
CA VAL A 434 69.84 79.96 -11.31
C VAL A 434 68.80 78.90 -10.93
N GLU A 435 69.21 77.83 -10.24
CA GLU A 435 68.29 76.79 -9.75
C GLU A 435 67.32 77.36 -8.71
N ARG A 436 67.81 78.14 -7.72
CA ARG A 436 66.99 78.89 -6.76
C ARG A 436 65.99 79.81 -7.46
N ASP A 437 66.45 80.59 -8.44
CA ASP A 437 65.61 81.58 -9.12
C ASP A 437 64.55 80.89 -9.98
N HIS A 438 64.86 79.74 -10.59
CA HIS A 438 63.88 78.89 -11.27
C HIS A 438 62.82 78.32 -10.29
N TYR A 439 63.24 77.75 -9.15
CA TYR A 439 62.29 77.29 -8.12
C TYR A 439 61.44 78.45 -7.56
N ALA A 440 62.01 79.64 -7.41
CA ALA A 440 61.28 80.83 -6.98
C ALA A 440 60.26 81.29 -8.04
N GLU A 441 60.52 81.10 -9.34
CA GLU A 441 59.53 81.33 -10.40
C GLU A 441 58.43 80.26 -10.41
N SER A 442 58.76 78.97 -10.24
CA SER A 442 57.77 77.89 -10.09
C SER A 442 56.84 78.14 -8.91
N LEU A 443 57.39 78.47 -7.73
CA LEU A 443 56.61 78.78 -6.53
C LEU A 443 55.77 80.05 -6.68
N LYS A 444 56.23 81.08 -7.41
CA LYS A 444 55.39 82.23 -7.78
C LYS A 444 54.24 81.83 -8.69
N GLY A 445 54.47 80.94 -9.67
CA GLY A 445 53.44 80.41 -10.55
C GLY A 445 52.37 79.61 -9.79
N GLU A 446 52.79 78.70 -8.91
CA GLU A 446 51.88 77.96 -8.04
C GLU A 446 51.13 78.88 -7.07
N SER A 447 51.82 79.83 -6.43
CA SER A 447 51.21 80.84 -5.57
C SER A 447 50.17 81.68 -6.33
N ALA A 448 50.43 82.03 -7.59
CA ALA A 448 49.46 82.75 -8.44
C ALA A 448 48.25 81.89 -8.78
N MET A 449 48.42 80.59 -9.07
CA MET A 449 47.30 79.66 -9.27
C MET A 449 46.47 79.47 -7.99
N TRP A 450 47.11 79.34 -6.83
CA TRP A 450 46.42 79.26 -5.54
C TRP A 450 45.73 80.57 -5.17
N GLN A 451 46.33 81.73 -5.44
CA GLN A 451 45.68 83.03 -5.30
C GLN A 451 44.47 83.17 -6.22
N GLN A 452 44.57 82.76 -7.49
CA GLN A 452 43.43 82.80 -8.42
C GLN A 452 42.29 81.87 -7.95
N ARG A 453 42.63 80.67 -7.48
CA ARG A 453 41.64 79.70 -6.96
C ARG A 453 41.01 80.19 -5.64
N MET A 454 41.80 80.83 -4.78
CA MET A 454 41.31 81.50 -3.57
C MET A 454 40.41 82.68 -3.91
N GLN A 455 40.77 83.50 -4.92
CA GLN A 455 39.94 84.59 -5.42
C GLN A 455 38.60 84.09 -5.97
N GLN A 456 38.60 83.00 -6.75
CA GLN A 456 37.37 82.37 -7.25
C GLN A 456 36.48 81.86 -6.10
N MET A 457 37.07 81.21 -5.09
CA MET A 457 36.34 80.80 -3.89
C MET A 457 35.84 81.98 -3.06
N SER A 458 36.65 83.05 -2.89
CA SER A 458 36.24 84.25 -2.15
C SER A 458 35.16 85.03 -2.89
N GLU A 459 35.15 85.00 -4.22
CA GLU A 459 34.11 85.62 -5.05
C GLU A 459 32.80 84.83 -4.97
N GLN A 460 32.86 83.48 -4.98
CA GLN A 460 31.68 82.65 -4.68
C GLN A 460 31.17 82.89 -3.26
N MET A 461 32.06 83.01 -2.27
CA MET A 461 31.70 83.35 -0.90
C MET A 461 31.23 84.80 -0.74
N ARG A 462 31.64 85.73 -1.61
CA ARG A 462 31.11 87.11 -1.69
C ARG A 462 29.69 87.10 -2.24
N ILE A 463 29.44 86.37 -3.33
CA ILE A 463 28.09 86.23 -3.90
C ILE A 463 27.13 85.56 -2.90
N LEU A 464 27.53 84.44 -2.29
CA LEU A 464 26.75 83.77 -1.24
C LEU A 464 26.58 84.64 0.02
N ARG A 465 27.56 85.48 0.35
CA ARG A 465 27.45 86.50 1.40
C ARG A 465 26.43 87.57 1.01
N GLU A 466 26.44 88.06 -0.21
CA GLU A 466 25.52 89.11 -0.67
C GLU A 466 24.09 88.59 -0.81
N GLU A 467 23.90 87.33 -1.24
CA GLU A 467 22.61 86.63 -1.15
C GLU A 467 22.13 86.48 0.31
N LYS A 468 23.04 86.15 1.23
CA LYS A 468 22.76 86.08 2.67
C LYS A 468 22.48 87.45 3.28
N GLU A 469 23.22 88.49 2.93
CA GLU A 469 23.08 89.86 3.43
C GLU A 469 21.82 90.53 2.84
N GLN A 470 21.39 90.16 1.63
CA GLN A 470 20.07 90.49 1.09
C GLN A 470 18.96 89.81 1.93
N SER A 471 19.05 88.50 2.18
CA SER A 471 18.10 87.79 3.04
C SER A 471 18.08 88.31 4.48
N GLU A 472 19.23 88.68 5.04
CA GLU A 472 19.32 89.30 6.36
C GLU A 472 18.83 90.75 6.37
N SER A 473 18.93 91.49 5.25
CA SER A 473 18.32 92.81 5.09
C SER A 473 16.80 92.72 5.02
N GLU A 474 16.23 91.74 4.30
CA GLU A 474 14.79 91.45 4.33
C GLU A 474 14.32 91.12 5.76
N VAL A 475 15.08 90.30 6.48
CA VAL A 475 14.80 89.95 7.89
C VAL A 475 15.03 91.13 8.85
N GLN A 476 15.95 92.05 8.54
CA GLN A 476 16.19 93.25 9.34
C GLN A 476 15.15 94.34 9.08
N GLU A 477 14.67 94.52 7.85
CA GLU A 477 13.52 95.39 7.55
C GLU A 477 12.27 94.89 8.29
N LEU A 478 12.05 93.57 8.31
CA LEU A 478 11.00 92.95 9.13
C LEU A 478 11.20 93.09 10.66
N LYS A 479 12.38 93.53 11.12
CA LYS A 479 12.70 93.80 12.55
C LYS A 479 12.74 95.28 12.92
N THR A 480 13.26 96.17 12.08
CA THR A 480 13.26 97.62 12.35
C THR A 480 11.82 98.15 12.37
N ASN A 481 10.94 97.61 11.51
CA ASN A 481 9.49 97.79 11.60
C ASN A 481 8.86 97.31 12.93
N LEU A 482 9.54 96.49 13.74
CA LEU A 482 9.13 96.09 15.10
C LEU A 482 9.78 96.93 16.21
N GLU A 483 10.93 97.58 15.95
CA GLU A 483 11.73 98.29 16.97
C GLU A 483 11.66 99.82 16.89
N GLU A 484 11.33 100.40 15.73
CA GLU A 484 11.01 101.84 15.63
C GLU A 484 9.69 102.17 16.37
N LEU A 485 8.82 101.16 16.54
CA LEU A 485 7.65 101.18 17.43
C LEU A 485 7.98 101.36 18.94
N ARG A 486 9.26 101.41 19.35
CA ARG A 486 9.67 101.15 20.75
C ARG A 486 10.45 102.23 21.51
N SER A 487 11.23 103.12 20.86
CA SER A 487 12.49 103.61 21.49
C SER A 487 12.75 105.15 21.56
N GLN A 488 11.78 106.00 21.92
CA GLN A 488 11.89 107.48 21.77
C GLN A 488 12.36 108.29 23.04
N MET A 489 13.53 108.02 23.72
CA MET A 489 13.76 108.45 25.16
C MET A 489 15.19 108.86 25.80
N VAL A 490 15.97 109.89 25.34
CA VAL A 490 16.73 111.02 26.09
C VAL A 490 18.12 110.87 26.93
N GLU A 491 18.87 111.98 27.33
CA GLU A 491 20.37 112.17 27.70
C GLU A 491 20.90 113.28 28.78
N PRO A 492 22.23 113.40 29.25
CA PRO A 492 22.83 114.31 30.38
C PRO A 492 24.30 115.04 30.33
N PRO A 493 24.85 115.83 31.36
CA PRO A 493 26.11 116.75 31.34
C PRO A 493 27.18 116.89 32.58
N PRO A 494 28.30 117.77 32.59
CA PRO A 494 29.54 117.78 33.51
C PRO A 494 30.22 119.13 34.15
N PRO A 495 31.38 119.11 34.97
CA PRO A 495 32.14 120.21 35.76
C PRO A 495 33.60 120.70 35.26
N GLU A 496 34.65 121.36 35.90
CA GLU A 496 35.23 121.81 37.27
C GLU A 496 36.19 123.12 37.21
N PRO A 497 37.48 123.43 37.72
CA PRO A 497 38.54 122.95 38.71
C PRO A 497 39.34 123.93 39.77
N PRO A 498 40.65 124.46 39.71
CA PRO A 498 41.71 124.59 40.83
C PRO A 498 42.36 126.02 41.16
N ALA A 499 43.54 126.41 41.80
CA ALA A 499 44.92 125.91 42.24
C ALA A 499 45.72 126.83 43.32
N GLY A 500 47.08 126.72 43.60
CA GLY A 500 47.88 127.48 44.68
C GLY A 500 49.49 127.62 44.68
N PRO A 501 50.20 128.16 45.77
CA PRO A 501 51.66 128.62 45.90
C PRO A 501 52.64 127.78 46.83
N SER A 502 53.86 128.11 47.42
CA SER A 502 54.74 129.31 47.76
C SER A 502 56.33 129.08 47.88
N GLU A 503 57.17 129.72 48.78
CA GLU A 503 58.68 130.00 48.66
C GLU A 503 59.81 129.28 49.54
N GLU A 504 60.76 129.85 50.38
CA GLU A 504 62.07 129.20 50.90
C GLU A 504 61.93 127.78 51.50
N GLU A 505 60.73 127.44 51.96
CA GLU A 505 60.21 126.09 52.12
C GLU A 505 60.72 125.16 51.00
N GLN A 506 60.63 125.56 49.73
CA GLN A 506 61.11 124.94 48.48
C GLN A 506 62.50 124.32 48.55
N ARG A 507 63.45 124.73 49.40
CA ARG A 507 64.79 124.09 49.44
C ARG A 507 64.80 122.81 50.27
N LEU A 508 64.35 122.90 51.53
CA LEU A 508 64.19 121.70 52.36
C LEU A 508 63.03 120.84 51.84
N GLN A 509 62.01 121.48 51.28
CA GLN A 509 60.93 120.80 50.58
C GLN A 509 61.42 120.15 49.28
N ALA A 510 62.35 120.71 48.49
CA ALA A 510 62.89 120.01 47.32
C ALA A 510 63.76 118.79 47.68
N GLU A 511 64.53 118.84 48.77
CA GLU A 511 65.32 117.68 49.23
C GLU A 511 64.42 116.61 49.86
N ALA A 512 63.41 117.03 50.64
CA ALA A 512 62.35 116.15 51.13
C ALA A 512 61.54 115.56 49.96
N GLU A 513 61.14 116.35 48.98
CA GLU A 513 60.45 115.93 47.76
C GLU A 513 61.34 115.00 46.94
N GLN A 514 62.66 115.18 46.87
CA GLN A 514 63.53 114.21 46.17
C GLN A 514 63.54 112.86 46.89
N LEU A 515 63.78 112.82 48.21
CA LEU A 515 63.79 111.56 48.96
C LEU A 515 62.40 110.90 49.02
N GLN A 516 61.34 111.71 49.14
CA GLN A 516 59.96 111.27 49.08
C GLN A 516 59.62 110.72 47.70
N LYS A 517 60.05 111.36 46.62
CA LYS A 517 59.88 110.89 45.23
C LYS A 517 60.72 109.65 44.93
N GLU A 518 61.89 109.49 45.53
CA GLU A 518 62.66 108.25 45.45
C GLU A 518 61.97 107.10 46.21
N LEU A 519 61.39 107.39 47.38
CA LEU A 519 60.52 106.46 48.12
C LEU A 519 59.24 106.11 47.34
N GLU A 520 58.55 107.08 46.76
CA GLU A 520 57.36 106.88 45.91
C GLU A 520 57.70 106.08 44.66
N ASN A 521 58.85 106.33 44.02
CA ASN A 521 59.33 105.54 42.88
C ASN A 521 59.73 104.10 43.29
N LEU A 522 60.22 103.88 44.51
CA LEU A 522 60.50 102.52 45.02
C LEU A 522 59.22 101.80 45.45
N ALA A 523 58.31 102.47 46.15
CA ALA A 523 57.01 101.96 46.55
C ALA A 523 56.14 101.62 45.33
N GLY A 524 56.13 102.49 44.30
CA GLY A 524 55.43 102.23 43.03
C GLY A 524 55.99 101.03 42.28
N ARG A 525 57.32 100.85 42.25
CA ARG A 525 57.96 99.65 41.67
C ARG A 525 57.65 98.38 42.46
N LEU A 526 57.69 98.45 43.80
CA LEU A 526 57.31 97.33 44.66
C LEU A 526 55.83 96.98 44.50
N HIS A 527 54.95 97.98 44.41
CA HIS A 527 53.52 97.78 44.21
C HIS A 527 53.19 97.18 42.84
N ALA A 528 53.85 97.65 41.77
CA ALA A 528 53.76 97.03 40.45
C ALA A 528 54.24 95.57 40.48
N GLN A 529 55.38 95.29 41.11
CA GLN A 529 55.90 93.92 41.23
C GLN A 529 54.97 93.01 42.06
N VAL A 530 54.27 93.54 43.07
CA VAL A 530 53.23 92.80 43.79
C VAL A 530 52.01 92.56 42.90
N GLN A 531 51.51 93.57 42.18
CA GLN A 531 50.40 93.39 41.23
C GLN A 531 50.72 92.36 40.13
N ASP A 532 51.95 92.38 39.59
CA ASP A 532 52.41 91.40 38.61
C ASP A 532 52.47 89.98 39.20
N ASN A 533 52.89 89.84 40.46
CA ASN A 533 52.90 88.55 41.16
C ASN A 533 51.48 88.05 41.49
N ASP A 534 50.56 88.94 41.87
CA ASP A 534 49.13 88.63 42.03
C ASP A 534 48.50 88.20 40.70
N ASN A 535 48.87 88.85 39.59
CA ASN A 535 48.43 88.50 38.24
C ASN A 535 48.97 87.13 37.80
N LEU A 536 50.25 86.85 38.03
CA LEU A 536 50.86 85.55 37.76
C LEU A 536 50.27 84.43 38.65
N SER A 537 49.97 84.75 39.90
CA SER A 537 49.33 83.81 40.85
C SER A 537 47.91 83.44 40.41
N ARG A 538 47.11 84.42 39.96
CA ARG A 538 45.80 84.17 39.33
C ARG A 538 45.93 83.32 38.07
N LEU A 539 46.87 83.66 37.17
CA LEU A 539 47.08 82.92 35.92
C LEU A 539 47.55 81.47 36.16
N ASN A 540 48.32 81.21 37.21
CA ASN A 540 48.67 79.84 37.63
C ASN A 540 47.44 79.09 38.15
N GLN A 541 46.60 79.70 39.00
CA GLN A 541 45.36 79.08 39.47
C GLN A 541 44.41 78.73 38.31
N GLU A 542 44.22 79.65 37.35
CA GLU A 542 43.44 79.41 36.14
C GLU A 542 44.02 78.27 35.26
N GLN A 543 45.34 78.03 35.30
CA GLN A 543 45.97 76.89 34.61
C GLN A 543 45.87 75.58 35.40
N GLU A 544 45.99 75.62 36.73
CA GLU A 544 45.81 74.46 37.62
C GLU A 544 44.36 73.93 37.57
N GLU A 545 43.36 74.81 37.66
CA GLU A 545 41.95 74.44 37.51
C GLU A 545 41.67 73.80 36.15
N ARG A 546 42.23 74.39 35.08
CA ARG A 546 42.06 73.91 33.70
C ARG A 546 42.80 72.60 33.41
N LEU A 547 43.93 72.35 34.07
CA LEU A 547 44.60 71.04 34.08
C LEU A 547 43.73 70.01 34.79
N LEU A 548 43.21 70.31 35.99
CA LEU A 548 42.32 69.43 36.74
C LEU A 548 41.02 69.12 35.98
N GLU A 549 40.49 70.05 35.17
CA GLU A 549 39.37 69.78 34.25
C GLU A 549 39.76 68.84 33.11
N LEU A 550 40.93 69.01 32.50
CA LEU A 550 41.44 68.14 31.43
C LEU A 550 41.79 66.73 31.93
N GLU A 551 42.32 66.60 33.14
CA GLU A 551 42.59 65.31 33.79
C GLU A 551 41.28 64.55 34.06
N ARG A 552 40.29 65.19 34.71
CA ARG A 552 38.95 64.58 34.93
C ARG A 552 38.24 64.22 33.62
N ALA A 553 38.42 65.02 32.56
CA ALA A 553 37.91 64.66 31.24
C ALA A 553 38.62 63.43 30.67
N ALA A 554 39.95 63.33 30.80
CA ALA A 554 40.74 62.18 30.34
C ALA A 554 40.40 60.89 31.11
N GLU A 555 40.15 60.98 32.42
CA GLU A 555 39.66 59.86 33.25
C GLU A 555 38.32 59.33 32.72
N LEU A 556 37.33 60.21 32.50
CA LEU A 556 36.02 59.84 31.94
C LEU A 556 36.11 59.22 30.53
N TRP A 557 37.03 59.70 29.68
CA TRP A 557 37.31 59.07 28.38
C TRP A 557 37.96 57.69 28.52
N GLY A 558 38.79 57.48 29.56
CA GLY A 558 39.39 56.18 29.89
C GLY A 558 38.36 55.17 30.39
N GLU A 559 37.50 55.57 31.34
CA GLU A 559 36.39 54.76 31.83
C GLU A 559 35.47 54.34 30.68
N GLN A 560 35.03 55.28 29.85
CA GLN A 560 34.17 55.00 28.70
C GLN A 560 34.86 54.13 27.63
N ALA A 561 36.19 54.18 27.51
CA ALA A 561 36.93 53.29 26.62
C ALA A 561 36.93 51.83 27.12
N GLU A 562 37.11 51.61 28.43
CA GLU A 562 37.04 50.29 29.04
C GLU A 562 35.60 49.74 29.09
N GLU A 563 34.57 50.58 29.31
CA GLU A 563 33.16 50.18 29.15
C GLU A 563 32.88 49.66 27.73
N ARG A 564 33.26 50.44 26.70
CA ARG A 564 33.08 50.04 25.29
C ARG A 564 33.79 48.73 24.97
N LYS A 565 34.98 48.51 25.54
CA LYS A 565 35.77 47.28 25.41
C LYS A 565 35.09 46.09 26.08
N GLN A 566 34.56 46.24 27.31
CA GLN A 566 33.77 45.20 27.98
C GLN A 566 32.50 44.84 27.20
N ILE A 567 31.79 45.84 26.65
CA ILE A 567 30.64 45.62 25.77
C ILE A 567 31.04 44.82 24.53
N LEU A 568 32.14 45.20 23.85
CA LEU A 568 32.66 44.47 22.69
C LEU A 568 33.08 43.03 23.02
N GLU A 569 33.66 42.80 24.21
CA GLU A 569 34.04 41.47 24.67
C GLU A 569 32.81 40.60 25.00
N SER A 570 31.78 41.16 25.65
CA SER A 570 30.50 40.46 25.84
C SER A 570 29.83 40.11 24.51
N MET A 571 29.78 41.05 23.55
CA MET A 571 29.23 40.81 22.21
C MET A 571 30.05 39.78 21.42
N GLN A 572 31.38 39.73 21.60
CA GLN A 572 32.22 38.68 21.00
C GLN A 572 31.87 37.30 21.60
N ASN A 573 31.74 37.21 22.92
CA ASN A 573 31.37 35.97 23.63
C ASN A 573 29.97 35.49 23.23
N ASP A 574 28.98 36.37 23.20
CA ASP A 574 27.63 36.10 22.69
C ASP A 574 27.67 35.63 21.23
N ARG A 575 28.47 36.29 20.37
CA ARG A 575 28.64 35.87 18.98
C ARG A 575 29.22 34.47 18.85
N THR A 576 30.16 34.05 19.72
CA THR A 576 30.65 32.66 19.73
C THR A 576 29.59 31.67 20.22
N THR A 577 28.82 32.05 21.24
CA THR A 577 27.74 31.21 21.82
C THR A 577 26.61 31.01 20.81
N ILE A 578 26.15 32.08 20.17
CA ILE A 578 25.17 32.06 19.09
C ILE A 578 25.70 31.27 17.89
N SER A 579 26.97 31.45 17.51
CA SER A 579 27.59 30.67 16.42
C SER A 579 27.60 29.16 16.72
N ARG A 580 27.91 28.77 17.96
CA ARG A 580 27.87 27.37 18.41
C ARG A 580 26.45 26.80 18.36
N ALA A 581 25.47 27.53 18.91
CA ALA A 581 24.06 27.15 18.88
C ALA A 581 23.50 27.07 17.44
N LEU A 582 23.92 27.97 16.54
CA LEU A 582 23.55 27.94 15.12
C LEU A 582 24.20 26.77 14.37
N SER A 583 25.41 26.33 14.73
CA SER A 583 26.03 25.11 14.18
C SER A 583 25.26 23.87 14.62
N GLN A 584 24.97 23.74 15.92
CA GLN A 584 24.17 22.64 16.45
C GLN A 584 22.76 22.61 15.83
N ASN A 585 22.16 23.77 15.57
CA ASN A 585 20.89 23.88 14.83
C ASN A 585 20.99 23.58 13.33
N ARG A 586 22.18 23.56 12.70
CA ARG A 586 22.37 22.97 11.37
C ARG A 586 22.46 21.46 11.46
N GLU A 587 23.34 20.96 12.32
CA GLU A 587 23.59 19.54 12.53
C GLU A 587 22.31 18.77 12.89
N LEU A 588 21.49 19.30 13.81
CA LEU A 588 20.18 18.73 14.14
C LEU A 588 19.17 18.76 12.97
N LYS A 589 19.27 19.72 12.04
CA LYS A 589 18.43 19.77 10.82
C LYS A 589 18.93 18.82 9.75
N GLU A 590 20.24 18.60 9.66
CA GLU A 590 20.86 17.62 8.78
C GLU A 590 20.53 16.20 9.25
N GLN A 591 20.68 15.89 10.55
CA GLN A 591 20.21 14.64 11.16
C GLN A 591 18.69 14.42 10.98
N LEU A 592 17.86 15.46 11.11
CA LEU A 592 16.42 15.37 10.86
C LEU A 592 16.11 15.07 9.38
N ALA A 593 16.84 15.69 8.45
CA ALA A 593 16.70 15.44 7.02
C ALA A 593 17.20 14.04 6.63
N GLU A 594 18.28 13.54 7.23
CA GLU A 594 18.75 12.17 7.07
C GLU A 594 17.74 11.15 7.60
N LEU A 595 17.14 11.40 8.77
CA LEU A 595 16.09 10.56 9.33
C LEU A 595 14.83 10.57 8.45
N GLN A 596 14.42 11.73 7.92
CA GLN A 596 13.30 11.83 6.96
C GLN A 596 13.60 11.08 5.66
N ASN A 597 14.80 11.22 5.10
CA ASN A 597 15.24 10.45 3.93
C ASN A 597 15.29 8.94 4.23
N GLY A 598 15.70 8.54 5.43
CA GLY A 598 15.65 7.17 5.92
C GLY A 598 14.23 6.61 5.97
N PHE A 599 13.28 7.36 6.54
CA PHE A 599 11.87 6.99 6.54
C PHE A 599 11.28 6.89 5.12
N VAL A 600 11.62 7.80 4.20
CA VAL A 600 11.16 7.72 2.81
C VAL A 600 11.73 6.48 2.10
N ARG A 601 13.03 6.19 2.25
CA ARG A 601 13.66 4.97 1.71
C ARG A 601 12.98 3.72 2.27
N LEU A 602 12.89 3.59 3.59
CA LEU A 602 12.22 2.45 4.26
C LEU A 602 10.75 2.33 3.87
N THR A 603 10.03 3.43 3.61
CA THR A 603 8.62 3.37 3.16
C THR A 603 8.52 2.86 1.72
N ASN A 604 9.42 3.29 0.84
CA ASN A 604 9.49 2.80 -0.54
C ASN A 604 9.91 1.32 -0.58
N GLU A 605 10.95 0.93 0.17
CA GLU A 605 11.41 -0.45 0.31
C GLU A 605 10.30 -1.37 0.86
N ASN A 606 9.55 -0.92 1.88
CA ASN A 606 8.38 -1.67 2.38
C ASN A 606 7.25 -1.76 1.34
N MET A 607 7.02 -0.72 0.53
CA MET A 607 6.04 -0.75 -0.56
C MET A 607 6.45 -1.73 -1.67
N GLU A 608 7.71 -1.71 -2.08
CA GLU A 608 8.27 -2.62 -3.09
C GLU A 608 8.24 -4.07 -2.60
N MET A 609 8.68 -4.33 -1.36
CA MET A 609 8.61 -5.66 -0.74
C MET A 609 7.16 -6.15 -0.57
N THR A 610 6.22 -5.26 -0.23
CA THR A 610 4.79 -5.60 -0.15
C THR A 610 4.21 -5.91 -1.53
N SER A 611 4.59 -5.15 -2.56
CA SER A 611 4.19 -5.39 -3.95
C SER A 611 4.72 -6.72 -4.48
N ALA A 612 6.01 -7.01 -4.23
CA ALA A 612 6.63 -8.28 -4.58
C ALA A 612 5.99 -9.47 -3.83
N LEU A 613 5.68 -9.31 -2.54
CA LEU A 613 4.95 -10.33 -1.78
C LEU A 613 3.54 -10.56 -2.35
N GLN A 614 2.84 -9.52 -2.81
CA GLN A 614 1.53 -9.66 -3.46
C GLN A 614 1.62 -10.35 -4.83
N SER A 615 2.63 -10.05 -5.66
CA SER A 615 2.83 -10.75 -6.93
C SER A 615 3.21 -12.22 -6.73
N GLU A 616 4.09 -12.54 -5.78
CA GLU A 616 4.41 -13.93 -5.40
C GLU A 616 3.19 -14.67 -4.83
N GLN A 617 2.35 -14.02 -4.03
CA GLN A 617 1.07 -14.60 -3.59
C GLN A 617 0.10 -14.85 -4.77
N HIS A 618 0.11 -14.01 -5.80
CA HIS A 618 -0.68 -14.23 -7.02
C HIS A 618 -0.12 -15.42 -7.83
N VAL A 619 1.20 -15.47 -8.05
CA VAL A 619 1.87 -16.60 -8.72
C VAL A 619 1.61 -17.91 -7.97
N LYS A 620 1.69 -17.92 -6.63
CA LYS A 620 1.35 -19.07 -5.79
C LYS A 620 -0.10 -19.53 -5.97
N LYS A 621 -1.08 -18.60 -6.10
CA LYS A 621 -2.48 -18.94 -6.37
C LYS A 621 -2.66 -19.56 -7.76
N GLU A 622 -1.99 -19.03 -8.80
CA GLU A 622 -2.03 -19.61 -10.14
C GLU A 622 -1.34 -20.98 -10.24
N LEU A 623 -0.23 -21.18 -9.52
CA LEU A 623 0.41 -22.50 -9.40
C LEU A 623 -0.49 -23.50 -8.67
N ALA A 624 -1.20 -23.08 -7.62
CA ALA A 624 -2.17 -23.93 -6.92
C ALA A 624 -3.35 -24.34 -7.81
N LYS A 625 -3.90 -23.41 -8.61
CA LYS A 625 -4.93 -23.72 -9.63
C LYS A 625 -4.43 -24.74 -10.64
N LYS A 626 -3.21 -24.55 -11.19
CA LYS A 626 -2.60 -25.48 -12.15
C LYS A 626 -2.33 -26.86 -11.56
N LEU A 627 -1.91 -26.93 -10.30
CA LEU A 627 -1.77 -28.21 -9.57
C LEU A 627 -3.13 -28.91 -9.42
N GLY A 628 -4.19 -28.17 -9.04
CA GLY A 628 -5.55 -28.70 -8.98
C GLY A 628 -6.01 -29.30 -10.32
N GLN A 629 -5.88 -28.54 -11.40
CA GLN A 629 -6.22 -29.00 -12.77
C GLN A 629 -5.41 -30.20 -13.25
N LEU A 630 -4.14 -30.33 -12.82
CA LEU A 630 -3.33 -31.51 -13.12
C LEU A 630 -3.73 -32.72 -12.26
N GLN A 631 -4.14 -32.49 -11.01
CA GLN A 631 -4.60 -33.54 -10.10
C GLN A 631 -5.99 -34.07 -10.49
N GLU A 632 -6.88 -33.19 -10.97
CA GLU A 632 -8.18 -33.51 -11.57
C GLU A 632 -8.01 -34.38 -12.82
N LYS A 633 -7.18 -33.94 -13.79
CA LYS A 633 -6.85 -34.73 -14.99
C LYS A 633 -6.17 -36.07 -14.69
N LEU A 634 -5.40 -36.14 -13.60
CA LEU A 634 -4.81 -37.40 -13.12
C LEU A 634 -5.84 -38.30 -12.42
N GLY A 635 -6.97 -37.76 -11.97
CA GLY A 635 -8.18 -38.51 -11.60
C GLY A 635 -8.88 -39.06 -12.84
N GLU A 636 -9.23 -38.21 -13.80
CA GLU A 636 -9.86 -38.60 -15.09
C GLU A 636 -9.08 -39.71 -15.81
N LEU A 637 -7.74 -39.59 -15.86
CA LEU A 637 -6.85 -40.59 -16.46
C LEU A 637 -6.78 -41.91 -15.67
N LYS A 638 -7.03 -41.89 -14.35
CA LYS A 638 -7.13 -43.12 -13.55
C LYS A 638 -8.48 -43.79 -13.74
N GLU A 639 -9.57 -43.05 -13.69
CA GLU A 639 -10.92 -43.59 -13.90
C GLU A 639 -11.06 -44.19 -15.31
N THR A 640 -10.56 -43.51 -16.34
CA THR A 640 -10.54 -44.06 -17.71
C THR A 640 -9.61 -45.26 -17.87
N MET A 641 -8.47 -45.30 -17.18
CA MET A 641 -7.60 -46.49 -17.14
C MET A 641 -8.27 -47.66 -16.42
N GLU A 642 -8.99 -47.42 -15.33
CA GLU A 642 -9.66 -48.44 -14.54
C GLU A 642 -10.88 -49.00 -15.27
N LEU A 643 -11.69 -48.15 -15.92
CA LEU A 643 -12.73 -48.57 -16.86
C LEU A 643 -12.15 -49.42 -18.01
N LYS A 644 -11.03 -49.02 -18.60
CA LYS A 644 -10.35 -49.83 -19.64
C LYS A 644 -9.77 -51.14 -19.09
N SER A 645 -9.38 -51.19 -17.83
CA SER A 645 -8.99 -52.44 -17.16
C SER A 645 -10.19 -53.37 -16.96
N GLN A 646 -11.34 -52.84 -16.55
CA GLN A 646 -12.59 -53.60 -16.41
C GLN A 646 -13.09 -54.12 -17.77
N GLU A 647 -13.05 -53.30 -18.83
CA GLU A 647 -13.32 -53.74 -20.21
C GLU A 647 -12.39 -54.88 -20.64
N ALA A 648 -11.09 -54.74 -20.40
CA ALA A 648 -10.09 -55.76 -20.75
C ALA A 648 -10.30 -57.07 -19.96
N GLN A 649 -10.67 -56.98 -18.67
CA GLN A 649 -11.04 -58.14 -17.86
C GLN A 649 -12.32 -58.83 -18.37
N GLY A 650 -13.34 -58.07 -18.77
CA GLY A 650 -14.55 -58.60 -19.39
C GLY A 650 -14.28 -59.33 -20.69
N LEU A 651 -13.47 -58.73 -21.58
CA LEU A 651 -13.02 -59.36 -22.83
C LEU A 651 -12.17 -60.61 -22.58
N GLN A 652 -11.34 -60.61 -21.53
CA GLN A 652 -10.58 -61.80 -21.12
C GLN A 652 -11.52 -62.91 -20.62
N GLN A 653 -12.49 -62.60 -19.77
CA GLN A 653 -13.48 -63.58 -19.30
C GLN A 653 -14.28 -64.17 -20.47
N GLN A 654 -14.67 -63.35 -21.45
CA GLN A 654 -15.36 -63.82 -22.66
C GLN A 654 -14.47 -64.72 -23.53
N ARG A 655 -13.18 -64.38 -23.69
CA ARG A 655 -12.18 -65.25 -24.35
C ARG A 655 -12.08 -66.60 -23.65
N ASP A 656 -12.01 -66.59 -22.32
CA ASP A 656 -11.80 -67.80 -21.52
C ASP A 656 -13.06 -68.69 -21.47
N GLN A 657 -14.25 -68.10 -21.56
CA GLN A 657 -15.51 -68.81 -21.83
C GLN A 657 -15.51 -69.50 -23.21
N TYR A 658 -15.14 -68.79 -24.29
CA TYR A 658 -15.02 -69.41 -25.62
C TYR A 658 -13.96 -70.51 -25.66
N LEU A 659 -12.83 -70.34 -24.97
CA LEU A 659 -11.81 -71.37 -24.82
C LEU A 659 -12.38 -72.62 -24.13
N SER A 660 -13.15 -72.45 -23.05
CA SER A 660 -13.79 -73.56 -22.33
C SER A 660 -14.81 -74.29 -23.21
N HIS A 661 -15.65 -73.57 -23.96
CA HIS A 661 -16.58 -74.20 -24.92
C HIS A 661 -15.86 -74.94 -26.05
N LEU A 662 -14.75 -74.40 -26.55
CA LEU A 662 -13.93 -75.10 -27.55
C LEU A 662 -13.27 -76.36 -26.99
N GLN A 663 -12.79 -76.32 -25.73
CA GLN A 663 -12.26 -77.50 -25.02
C GLN A 663 -13.35 -78.57 -24.79
N GLN A 664 -14.56 -78.17 -24.39
CA GLN A 664 -15.72 -79.07 -24.27
C GLN A 664 -16.04 -79.76 -25.60
N TYR A 665 -16.03 -79.01 -26.71
CA TYR A 665 -16.30 -79.53 -28.05
C TYR A 665 -15.20 -80.49 -28.55
N VAL A 666 -13.92 -80.18 -28.28
CA VAL A 666 -12.79 -81.07 -28.57
C VAL A 666 -12.88 -82.36 -27.73
N ALA A 667 -13.20 -82.27 -26.44
CA ALA A 667 -13.37 -83.43 -25.58
C ALA A 667 -14.54 -84.33 -26.03
N ALA A 668 -15.67 -83.74 -26.43
CA ALA A 668 -16.80 -84.48 -26.99
C ALA A 668 -16.44 -85.21 -28.30
N TYR A 669 -15.67 -84.57 -29.19
CA TYR A 669 -15.15 -85.24 -30.39
C TYR A 669 -14.18 -86.38 -30.05
N GLN A 670 -13.28 -86.19 -29.08
CA GLN A 670 -12.36 -87.24 -28.63
C GLN A 670 -13.12 -88.45 -28.05
N GLN A 671 -14.16 -88.20 -27.25
CA GLN A 671 -15.05 -89.25 -26.74
C GLN A 671 -15.78 -89.99 -27.87
N HIS A 672 -16.31 -89.27 -28.86
CA HIS A 672 -16.94 -89.89 -30.04
C HIS A 672 -15.95 -90.72 -30.86
N MET A 673 -14.71 -90.26 -31.03
CA MET A 673 -13.66 -91.02 -31.72
C MET A 673 -13.28 -92.30 -30.96
N ALA A 674 -13.15 -92.24 -29.63
CA ALA A 674 -12.89 -93.41 -28.80
C ALA A 674 -14.05 -94.42 -28.82
N ALA A 675 -15.30 -93.94 -28.75
CA ALA A 675 -16.49 -94.78 -28.88
C ALA A 675 -16.60 -95.44 -30.27
N TYR A 676 -16.24 -94.72 -31.33
CA TYR A 676 -16.18 -95.27 -32.68
C TYR A 676 -15.09 -96.35 -32.81
N GLN A 677 -13.91 -96.13 -32.21
CA GLN A 677 -12.82 -97.11 -32.17
C GLN A 677 -13.23 -98.39 -31.42
N LEU A 678 -13.91 -98.26 -30.28
CA LEU A 678 -14.47 -99.39 -29.53
C LEU A 678 -15.49 -100.16 -30.39
N LEU A 679 -16.43 -99.46 -31.03
CA LEU A 679 -17.42 -100.08 -31.92
C LEU A 679 -16.79 -100.77 -33.15
N THR A 680 -15.66 -100.29 -33.66
CA THR A 680 -14.91 -101.02 -34.70
C THR A 680 -14.24 -102.28 -34.15
N ALA A 681 -13.66 -102.24 -32.94
CA ALA A 681 -13.08 -103.42 -32.30
C ALA A 681 -14.15 -104.48 -31.96
N GLU A 682 -15.32 -104.07 -31.49
CA GLU A 682 -16.48 -104.95 -31.28
C GLU A 682 -16.96 -105.60 -32.59
N LYS A 683 -17.05 -104.82 -33.68
CA LYS A 683 -17.39 -105.35 -35.00
C LYS A 683 -16.37 -106.35 -35.53
N GLU A 684 -15.08 -106.09 -35.34
CA GLU A 684 -14.03 -107.05 -35.67
C GLU A 684 -14.10 -108.32 -34.82
N ALA A 685 -14.36 -108.21 -33.52
CA ALA A 685 -14.54 -109.35 -32.63
C ALA A 685 -15.76 -110.19 -33.06
N LEU A 686 -16.88 -109.55 -33.40
CA LEU A 686 -18.07 -110.21 -33.92
C LEU A 686 -17.82 -110.88 -35.28
N GLN A 687 -17.05 -110.24 -36.18
CA GLN A 687 -16.65 -110.86 -37.45
C GLN A 687 -15.74 -112.07 -37.24
N LYS A 688 -14.79 -112.01 -36.30
CA LYS A 688 -13.95 -113.15 -35.90
C LYS A 688 -14.79 -114.29 -35.32
N GLN A 689 -15.82 -113.97 -34.51
CA GLN A 689 -16.77 -114.95 -33.97
C GLN A 689 -17.64 -115.60 -35.06
N VAL A 690 -18.17 -114.82 -36.01
CA VAL A 690 -18.96 -115.34 -37.14
C VAL A 690 -18.10 -116.20 -38.07
N LEU A 691 -16.85 -115.81 -38.33
CA LEU A 691 -15.90 -116.63 -39.10
C LEU A 691 -15.63 -117.98 -38.41
N LEU A 692 -15.40 -117.97 -37.09
CA LEU A 692 -15.23 -119.19 -36.30
C LEU A 692 -16.50 -120.06 -36.32
N GLN A 693 -17.69 -119.45 -36.20
CA GLN A 693 -18.96 -120.17 -36.30
C GLN A 693 -19.17 -120.79 -37.68
N SER A 694 -18.79 -120.10 -38.77
CA SER A 694 -18.80 -120.67 -40.12
C SER A 694 -17.87 -121.88 -40.21
N GLN A 695 -16.62 -121.77 -39.74
CA GLN A 695 -15.68 -122.88 -39.74
C GLN A 695 -16.15 -124.09 -38.93
N LEU A 696 -16.92 -123.88 -37.85
CA LEU A 696 -17.55 -124.96 -37.09
C LEU A 696 -18.76 -125.57 -37.82
N MET A 697 -19.56 -124.75 -38.51
CA MET A 697 -20.64 -125.23 -39.39
C MET A 697 -20.12 -126.02 -40.58
N ASP A 698 -19.02 -125.58 -41.20
CA ASP A 698 -18.38 -126.25 -42.33
C ASP A 698 -17.82 -127.63 -41.91
N ARG A 699 -17.24 -127.74 -40.70
CA ARG A 699 -16.85 -129.04 -40.11
C ARG A 699 -18.06 -129.93 -39.86
N LEU A 700 -19.11 -129.41 -39.22
CA LEU A 700 -20.34 -130.17 -38.96
C LEU A 700 -21.00 -130.67 -40.26
N GLN A 701 -20.98 -129.88 -41.34
CA GLN A 701 -21.46 -130.34 -42.65
C GLN A 701 -20.55 -131.41 -43.25
N HIS A 702 -19.23 -131.31 -43.07
CA HIS A 702 -18.30 -132.35 -43.51
C HIS A 702 -18.49 -133.67 -42.75
N GLU A 703 -18.66 -133.59 -41.42
CA GLU A 703 -19.00 -134.71 -40.54
C GLU A 703 -20.37 -135.32 -40.90
N GLU A 704 -21.38 -134.51 -41.21
CA GLU A 704 -22.71 -134.98 -41.63
C GLU A 704 -22.66 -135.67 -43.00
N VAL A 705 -21.88 -135.15 -43.96
CA VAL A 705 -21.66 -135.77 -45.27
C VAL A 705 -20.87 -137.08 -45.14
N GLN A 706 -19.82 -137.10 -44.30
CA GLN A 706 -19.04 -138.30 -44.00
C GLN A 706 -19.91 -139.37 -43.32
N GLY A 707 -20.76 -138.97 -42.37
CA GLY A 707 -21.74 -139.84 -41.71
C GLY A 707 -22.78 -140.39 -42.67
N LYS A 708 -23.30 -139.58 -43.60
CA LYS A 708 -24.19 -140.04 -44.69
C LYS A 708 -23.49 -141.05 -45.61
N MET A 709 -22.24 -140.81 -45.99
CA MET A 709 -21.44 -141.75 -46.78
C MET A 709 -21.22 -143.07 -46.04
N ALA A 710 -20.86 -143.03 -44.75
CA ALA A 710 -20.70 -144.22 -43.92
C ALA A 710 -22.03 -145.00 -43.77
N MET A 711 -23.16 -144.30 -43.63
CA MET A 711 -24.49 -144.91 -43.58
C MET A 711 -24.88 -145.56 -44.91
N GLU A 712 -24.51 -144.96 -46.04
CA GLU A 712 -24.80 -145.50 -47.37
C GLU A 712 -23.93 -146.72 -47.73
N VAL A 713 -22.65 -146.73 -47.31
CA VAL A 713 -21.78 -147.91 -47.35
C VAL A 713 -22.34 -149.02 -46.46
N ALA A 714 -22.69 -148.72 -45.21
CA ALA A 714 -23.31 -149.68 -44.29
C ALA A 714 -24.64 -150.23 -44.85
N ARG A 715 -25.39 -149.45 -45.64
CA ARG A 715 -26.60 -149.92 -46.33
C ARG A 715 -26.29 -150.87 -47.49
N GLN A 716 -25.17 -150.69 -48.20
CA GLN A 716 -24.70 -151.64 -49.21
C GLN A 716 -24.21 -152.94 -48.56
N GLU A 717 -23.41 -152.86 -47.50
CA GLU A 717 -22.95 -154.02 -46.73
C GLU A 717 -24.12 -154.80 -46.10
N LEU A 718 -25.14 -154.10 -45.58
CA LEU A 718 -26.37 -154.72 -45.09
C LEU A 718 -27.12 -155.47 -46.21
N GLN A 719 -27.17 -154.88 -47.42
CA GLN A 719 -27.83 -155.52 -48.56
C GLN A 719 -27.08 -156.77 -49.03
N GLU A 720 -25.74 -156.71 -49.14
CA GLU A 720 -24.93 -157.90 -49.44
C GLU A 720 -25.03 -158.99 -48.36
N THR A 721 -25.10 -158.60 -47.08
CA THR A 721 -25.24 -159.57 -45.98
C THR A 721 -26.64 -160.17 -45.92
N GLN A 722 -27.70 -159.46 -46.30
CA GLN A 722 -29.04 -160.05 -46.45
C GLN A 722 -29.10 -161.12 -47.55
N GLU A 723 -28.51 -160.86 -48.73
CA GLU A 723 -28.43 -161.86 -49.81
C GLU A 723 -27.63 -163.11 -49.37
N ARG A 724 -26.56 -162.93 -48.60
CA ARG A 724 -25.78 -164.03 -47.98
C ARG A 724 -26.56 -164.75 -46.85
N LEU A 725 -27.44 -164.04 -46.14
CA LEU A 725 -28.26 -164.59 -45.05
C LEU A 725 -29.42 -165.44 -45.58
N GLU A 726 -30.04 -165.08 -46.70
CA GLU A 726 -31.09 -165.90 -47.32
C GLU A 726 -30.52 -167.23 -47.86
N ALA A 727 -29.33 -167.20 -48.47
CA ALA A 727 -28.63 -168.40 -48.90
C ALA A 727 -28.28 -169.34 -47.72
N THR A 728 -27.81 -168.78 -46.60
CA THR A 728 -27.46 -169.57 -45.40
C THR A 728 -28.68 -169.95 -44.55
N SER A 729 -29.81 -169.26 -44.67
CA SER A 729 -31.09 -169.64 -44.04
C SER A 729 -31.60 -171.00 -44.56
N GLN A 730 -31.51 -171.22 -45.87
CA GLN A 730 -31.88 -172.50 -46.48
C GLN A 730 -30.96 -173.66 -46.03
N GLN A 731 -29.66 -173.40 -45.84
CA GLN A 731 -28.74 -174.39 -45.27
C GLN A 731 -28.98 -174.64 -43.77
N ASN A 732 -29.37 -173.64 -42.98
CA ASN A 732 -29.59 -173.81 -41.54
C ASN A 732 -30.79 -174.69 -41.20
N GLN A 733 -31.79 -174.83 -42.09
CA GLN A 733 -32.85 -175.84 -41.90
C GLN A 733 -32.31 -177.30 -41.96
N GLN A 734 -31.19 -177.55 -42.64
CA GLN A 734 -30.50 -178.86 -42.62
C GLN A 734 -29.62 -179.07 -41.37
N LEU A 735 -29.28 -178.01 -40.63
CA LEU A 735 -28.43 -178.07 -39.44
C LEU A 735 -29.17 -177.77 -38.13
N GLN A 736 -30.50 -177.92 -38.12
CA GLN A 736 -31.29 -178.04 -36.88
C GLN A 736 -31.10 -179.41 -36.18
N ALA A 737 -29.85 -179.90 -36.18
CA ALA A 737 -29.34 -180.98 -35.35
C ALA A 737 -27.84 -180.71 -35.05
N GLN A 738 -27.51 -180.54 -33.76
CA GLN A 738 -26.15 -180.37 -33.17
C GLN A 738 -25.61 -178.93 -32.88
N LEU A 739 -26.32 -178.20 -32.00
CA LEU A 739 -25.89 -177.31 -30.88
C LEU A 739 -24.38 -176.95 -30.65
N SER A 740 -24.05 -175.69 -30.26
CA SER A 740 -23.35 -175.30 -28.98
C SER A 740 -22.59 -173.92 -28.89
N LEU A 741 -23.04 -173.00 -28.00
CA LEU A 741 -22.37 -172.03 -27.06
C LEU A 741 -21.01 -171.26 -27.28
N LEU A 742 -20.86 -170.12 -26.55
CA LEU A 742 -19.65 -169.27 -26.18
C LEU A 742 -19.28 -168.03 -27.08
N ALA A 743 -18.60 -166.92 -26.67
CA ALA A 743 -18.37 -166.24 -25.35
C ALA A 743 -17.56 -164.88 -25.35
N LEU A 744 -17.97 -163.87 -24.55
CA LEU A 744 -17.17 -162.86 -23.75
C LEU A 744 -16.44 -161.63 -24.46
N PRO A 745 -15.58 -160.76 -23.82
CA PRO A 745 -15.99 -159.42 -23.27
C PRO A 745 -14.97 -158.21 -23.27
N GLY A 746 -15.39 -157.01 -22.76
CA GLY A 746 -14.59 -155.97 -22.01
C GLY A 746 -13.50 -155.12 -22.74
N GLU A 747 -12.76 -154.16 -22.13
CA GLU A 747 -12.94 -153.14 -21.04
C GLU A 747 -11.65 -152.23 -20.91
N GLY A 748 -11.65 -150.99 -20.36
CA GLY A 748 -10.41 -150.20 -20.06
C GLY A 748 -10.48 -148.65 -20.01
N ASP A 749 -9.53 -147.95 -19.34
CA ASP A 749 -9.48 -146.47 -19.08
C ASP A 749 -8.03 -145.93 -18.76
N GLU A 750 -7.87 -144.60 -18.52
CA GLU A 750 -6.77 -143.78 -17.87
C GLU A 750 -5.59 -143.06 -18.64
N MET A 751 -5.36 -141.77 -18.23
CA MET A 751 -4.11 -140.94 -18.07
C MET A 751 -3.29 -140.25 -19.22
N VAL A 752 -2.70 -139.06 -18.91
CA VAL A 752 -1.30 -138.52 -19.15
C VAL A 752 -1.17 -136.98 -19.41
N GLU A 753 -0.34 -136.29 -18.56
CA GLU A 753 0.69 -135.18 -18.66
C GLU A 753 0.80 -134.20 -19.89
N GLU A 754 1.58 -133.08 -19.97
CA GLU A 754 2.21 -132.04 -19.09
C GLU A 754 2.66 -130.80 -19.97
N GLU A 755 3.45 -129.82 -19.45
CA GLU A 755 3.79 -128.51 -20.09
C GLU A 755 5.10 -128.53 -20.97
N GLU A 756 6.10 -127.62 -21.03
CA GLU A 756 6.57 -126.42 -20.28
C GLU A 756 7.57 -125.59 -21.17
N ALA A 757 8.10 -124.45 -20.68
CA ALA A 757 9.22 -123.62 -21.18
C ALA A 757 8.97 -122.74 -22.44
N ALA A 758 9.72 -121.66 -22.73
CA ALA A 758 10.89 -120.98 -22.10
C ALA A 758 10.67 -119.44 -22.15
N ASP A 759 11.57 -118.47 -21.86
CA ASP A 759 13.04 -118.33 -21.61
C ASP A 759 13.23 -116.99 -20.82
N GLU A 760 14.33 -116.56 -20.20
CA GLU A 760 15.73 -117.03 -20.05
C GLU A 760 16.20 -116.73 -18.58
N GLU A 761 17.27 -115.95 -18.34
CA GLU A 761 17.85 -115.59 -17.02
C GLU A 761 18.33 -114.10 -16.98
N THR A 762 18.98 -113.48 -15.97
CA THR A 762 19.49 -113.76 -14.59
C THR A 762 19.48 -112.39 -13.83
N SER A 763 19.87 -112.11 -12.56
CA SER A 763 20.43 -112.76 -11.36
C SER A 763 20.14 -111.88 -10.10
N GLN A 764 20.86 -112.00 -8.96
CA GLN A 764 20.70 -111.17 -7.75
C GLN A 764 22.02 -110.83 -6.99
N SER A 765 22.06 -109.70 -6.24
CA SER A 765 22.58 -109.66 -4.85
C SER A 765 22.43 -108.31 -4.10
N SER A 766 21.86 -108.40 -2.89
CA SER A 766 22.08 -107.56 -1.67
C SER A 766 22.00 -106.00 -1.64
N VAL A 767 20.97 -105.52 -0.92
CA VAL A 767 21.05 -104.52 0.19
C VAL A 767 21.34 -103.03 -0.12
N THR A 768 20.30 -102.18 -0.16
CA THR A 768 19.89 -101.20 0.90
C THR A 768 18.68 -100.34 0.42
N ILE A 769 17.82 -99.89 1.34
CA ILE A 769 16.63 -99.03 1.11
C ILE A 769 17.02 -97.53 1.10
N PRO A 770 16.50 -96.70 0.17
CA PRO A 770 15.47 -95.71 0.55
C PRO A 770 14.22 -95.71 -0.36
N GLU A 771 13.07 -95.43 0.25
CA GLU A 771 11.81 -95.07 -0.42
C GLU A 771 11.72 -93.55 -0.63
N ASP A 772 10.75 -93.10 -1.44
CA ASP A 772 10.18 -91.75 -1.59
C ASP A 772 11.08 -90.50 -1.59
N LEU A 773 11.14 -89.82 -2.75
CA LEU A 773 11.77 -88.51 -2.94
C LEU A 773 10.90 -87.32 -2.48
N ASP A 774 10.43 -87.37 -1.22
CA ASP A 774 9.79 -86.24 -0.53
C ASP A 774 10.63 -85.80 0.69
N SER A 775 11.95 -85.61 0.47
CA SER A 775 12.91 -85.36 1.55
C SER A 775 13.19 -83.87 1.80
N GLN A 776 13.05 -83.48 3.07
CA GLN A 776 13.31 -82.12 3.58
C GLN A 776 14.74 -81.62 3.28
N GLU A 777 15.70 -82.53 3.13
CA GLU A 777 17.11 -82.22 2.90
C GLU A 777 17.37 -81.60 1.51
N ALA A 778 16.65 -82.00 0.46
CA ALA A 778 16.84 -81.42 -0.88
C ALA A 778 16.46 -79.92 -0.89
N MET A 779 15.37 -79.56 -0.20
CA MET A 779 14.93 -78.18 -0.06
C MET A 779 15.85 -77.37 0.86
N VAL A 780 16.31 -77.98 1.96
CA VAL A 780 17.27 -77.36 2.90
C VAL A 780 18.64 -77.14 2.24
N ALA A 781 19.12 -78.05 1.38
CA ALA A 781 20.35 -77.87 0.62
C ALA A 781 20.28 -76.66 -0.33
N PHE A 782 19.17 -76.50 -1.05
CA PHE A 782 18.94 -75.34 -1.93
C PHE A 782 18.92 -74.02 -1.13
N PHE A 783 18.20 -73.98 0.00
CA PHE A 783 18.17 -72.78 0.85
C PHE A 783 19.53 -72.48 1.49
N ASN A 784 20.29 -73.49 1.91
CA ASN A 784 21.63 -73.29 2.49
C ASN A 784 22.64 -72.74 1.45
N GLU A 785 22.62 -73.21 0.21
CA GLU A 785 23.48 -72.66 -0.85
C GLU A 785 23.09 -71.21 -1.20
N ALA A 786 21.78 -70.91 -1.26
CA ALA A 786 21.28 -69.55 -1.45
C ALA A 786 21.65 -68.60 -0.29
N LEU A 787 21.61 -69.07 0.95
CA LEU A 787 21.95 -68.29 2.14
C LEU A 787 23.46 -68.06 2.23
N ALA A 788 24.28 -69.09 1.96
CA ALA A 788 25.73 -68.95 1.83
C ALA A 788 26.12 -67.98 0.70
N SER A 789 25.40 -68.01 -0.43
CA SER A 789 25.56 -67.02 -1.51
C SER A 789 25.34 -65.58 -1.03
N ALA A 790 24.23 -65.33 -0.32
CA ALA A 790 23.93 -64.02 0.26
C ALA A 790 24.96 -63.55 1.29
N GLU A 791 25.53 -64.46 2.09
CA GLU A 791 26.59 -64.13 3.04
C GLU A 791 27.93 -63.77 2.37
N ARG A 792 28.28 -64.44 1.26
CA ARG A 792 29.47 -64.11 0.45
C ARG A 792 29.38 -62.67 -0.08
N GLU A 793 28.23 -62.25 -0.62
CA GLU A 793 27.99 -60.88 -1.08
C GLU A 793 28.02 -59.87 0.09
N LYS A 794 27.37 -60.17 1.21
CA LYS A 794 27.38 -59.35 2.43
C LYS A 794 28.79 -59.16 2.99
N ALA A 795 29.66 -60.16 2.88
CA ALA A 795 31.07 -60.08 3.26
C ALA A 795 31.89 -59.23 2.28
N ARG A 796 31.62 -59.34 0.97
CA ARG A 796 32.26 -58.54 -0.10
C ARG A 796 32.01 -57.03 0.09
N LEU A 797 30.77 -56.62 0.26
CA LEU A 797 30.39 -55.22 0.49
C LEU A 797 31.01 -54.65 1.77
N ARG A 798 31.05 -55.45 2.85
CA ARG A 798 31.73 -55.08 4.11
C ARG A 798 33.25 -54.91 3.96
N ARG A 799 33.90 -55.63 3.03
CA ARG A 799 35.33 -55.46 2.72
C ARG A 799 35.57 -54.14 1.97
N GLN A 800 34.77 -53.85 0.94
CA GLN A 800 34.84 -52.59 0.19
C GLN A 800 34.61 -51.35 1.07
N LEU A 801 33.66 -51.39 2.01
CA LEU A 801 33.41 -50.28 2.94
C LEU A 801 34.61 -49.99 3.85
N ARG A 802 35.33 -51.04 4.31
CA ARG A 802 36.56 -50.89 5.11
C ARG A 802 37.70 -50.30 4.29
N GLU A 803 37.83 -50.68 3.02
CA GLU A 803 38.83 -50.11 2.11
C GLU A 803 38.56 -48.63 1.82
N GLN A 804 37.30 -48.23 1.61
CA GLN A 804 36.90 -46.82 1.54
C GLN A 804 37.31 -46.04 2.81
N GLN A 805 36.91 -46.53 3.99
CA GLN A 805 37.26 -45.90 5.27
C GLN A 805 38.78 -45.81 5.50
N ALA A 806 39.55 -46.82 5.06
CA ALA A 806 41.01 -46.81 5.13
C ALA A 806 41.64 -45.75 4.20
N ARG A 807 41.06 -45.49 3.03
CA ARG A 807 41.51 -44.41 2.11
C ARG A 807 41.27 -43.03 2.72
N TYR A 808 40.07 -42.77 3.26
CA TYR A 808 39.77 -41.51 3.95
C TYR A 808 40.69 -41.25 5.16
N ARG A 809 41.00 -42.28 5.97
CA ARG A 809 41.95 -42.12 7.09
C ARG A 809 43.37 -41.78 6.64
N ARG A 810 43.87 -42.37 5.54
CA ARG A 810 45.20 -42.01 4.99
C ARG A 810 45.26 -40.57 4.50
N LEU A 811 44.20 -40.09 3.84
CA LEU A 811 44.08 -38.68 3.43
C LEU A 811 44.07 -37.73 4.63
N ALA A 812 43.33 -38.06 5.70
CA ALA A 812 43.30 -37.27 6.92
C ALA A 812 44.67 -37.14 7.61
N HIS A 813 45.48 -38.22 7.63
CA HIS A 813 46.83 -38.17 8.22
C HIS A 813 47.85 -37.38 7.41
N LEU A 814 47.65 -37.17 6.11
CA LEU A 814 48.52 -36.33 5.27
C LEU A 814 48.21 -34.82 5.37
N ALA A 815 47.07 -34.45 5.97
CA ALA A 815 46.60 -33.07 6.07
C ALA A 815 46.92 -32.38 7.42
N ALA A 816 47.72 -33.01 8.28
CA ALA A 816 48.01 -32.53 9.64
C ALA A 816 49.44 -31.97 9.78
N PRO A 817 49.64 -30.63 9.79
CA PRO A 817 50.96 -30.04 10.02
C PRO A 817 51.39 -30.21 11.48
N THR A 818 52.49 -30.95 11.71
CA THR A 818 53.06 -31.12 13.05
C THR A 818 54.15 -30.08 13.30
N GLN A 819 53.87 -29.09 14.16
CA GLN A 819 54.89 -28.14 14.63
C GLN A 819 55.94 -28.85 15.50
N ARG A 820 57.24 -28.58 15.26
CA ARG A 820 58.34 -28.89 16.20
C ARG A 820 59.66 -28.16 15.89
N GLU A 821 59.84 -27.00 16.52
CA GLU A 821 61.13 -26.57 17.07
C GLU A 821 61.31 -27.21 18.48
N PRO A 822 62.42 -27.03 19.23
CA PRO A 822 63.70 -26.33 18.99
C PRO A 822 64.88 -27.35 18.94
N THR A 823 66.20 -27.11 19.10
CA THR A 823 67.07 -26.15 19.85
C THR A 823 68.43 -25.98 19.15
N VAL A 824 69.04 -24.79 19.01
CA VAL A 824 69.86 -23.99 19.97
C VAL A 824 71.18 -24.66 20.45
N GLN A 825 72.28 -23.87 20.41
CA GLN A 825 73.67 -24.07 20.89
C GLN A 825 74.71 -24.70 19.93
N THR A 826 76.04 -24.51 20.05
CA THR A 826 76.96 -23.33 20.21
C THR A 826 78.42 -23.89 20.26
N LEU A 827 79.45 -23.07 19.96
CA LEU A 827 80.92 -23.29 20.11
C LEU A 827 81.72 -24.02 19.01
N VAL A 828 82.77 -23.30 18.59
CA VAL A 828 84.01 -23.62 17.84
C VAL A 828 85.05 -24.17 18.85
N PRO A 829 85.94 -25.16 18.56
CA PRO A 829 87.01 -25.03 17.55
C PRO A 829 87.49 -26.26 16.76
N THR A 830 88.41 -25.98 15.84
CA THR A 830 89.25 -26.85 14.97
C THR A 830 90.49 -27.43 15.72
N PRO A 831 91.43 -28.18 15.08
CA PRO A 831 91.41 -28.95 13.80
C PRO A 831 91.84 -30.44 13.95
N GLY A 832 91.76 -31.25 12.88
CA GLY A 832 92.39 -32.59 12.85
C GLY A 832 92.21 -33.40 11.55
N ASP A 833 93.11 -33.19 10.58
CA ASP A 833 93.55 -34.09 9.49
C ASP A 833 92.58 -34.87 8.56
N ASN A 834 92.78 -34.63 7.25
CA ASN A 834 92.73 -35.58 6.11
C ASN A 834 91.44 -36.42 5.86
N SER A 835 90.80 -36.39 4.68
CA SER A 835 91.36 -36.22 3.33
C SER A 835 90.31 -35.74 2.30
N VAL A 836 90.77 -35.48 1.07
CA VAL A 836 90.04 -34.79 -0.02
C VAL A 836 88.82 -35.55 -0.55
N SER A 837 87.69 -34.84 -0.68
CA SER A 837 86.76 -35.02 -1.80
C SER A 837 86.48 -33.66 -2.44
N GLY A 838 86.56 -33.58 -3.76
CA GLY A 838 86.43 -32.34 -4.53
C GLY A 838 84.98 -31.96 -4.83
N GLU A 839 84.14 -31.79 -3.81
CA GLU A 839 82.86 -31.09 -4.02
C GLU A 839 83.17 -29.66 -4.46
N SER A 840 82.64 -29.29 -5.63
CA SER A 840 83.17 -28.13 -6.33
C SER A 840 82.81 -26.82 -5.63
N PRO A 841 83.67 -25.79 -5.70
CA PRO A 841 83.30 -24.42 -5.31
C PRO A 841 82.23 -23.82 -6.24
N GLN A 842 81.68 -24.59 -7.19
CA GLN A 842 80.46 -24.30 -7.94
C GLN A 842 79.23 -24.77 -7.15
N ALA A 843 79.21 -26.03 -6.69
CA ALA A 843 78.09 -26.61 -5.94
C ALA A 843 77.82 -25.86 -4.62
N LEU A 844 78.89 -25.46 -3.90
CA LEU A 844 78.75 -24.63 -2.70
C LEU A 844 78.18 -23.23 -3.01
N ARG A 845 78.55 -22.63 -4.15
CA ARG A 845 77.99 -21.35 -4.60
C ARG A 845 76.52 -21.49 -4.98
N GLU A 846 76.15 -22.51 -5.75
CA GLU A 846 74.75 -22.78 -6.08
C GLU A 846 73.90 -23.06 -4.84
N ALA A 847 74.42 -23.75 -3.83
CA ALA A 847 73.74 -23.96 -2.56
C ALA A 847 73.55 -22.65 -1.80
N MET A 848 74.58 -21.79 -1.79
CA MET A 848 74.54 -20.47 -1.16
C MET A 848 73.59 -19.51 -1.89
N GLU A 849 73.55 -19.52 -3.22
CA GLU A 849 72.61 -18.76 -4.05
C GLU A 849 71.16 -19.23 -3.84
N LYS A 850 70.92 -20.55 -3.78
CA LYS A 850 69.58 -21.11 -3.46
C LYS A 850 69.15 -20.76 -2.03
N LEU A 851 70.08 -20.70 -1.08
CA LEU A 851 69.82 -20.27 0.30
C LEU A 851 69.55 -18.75 0.37
N GLN A 852 70.34 -17.93 -0.34
CA GLN A 852 70.16 -16.49 -0.43
C GLN A 852 68.83 -16.12 -1.11
N GLY A 853 68.46 -16.81 -2.18
CA GLY A 853 67.17 -16.69 -2.84
C GLY A 853 66.02 -16.94 -1.85
N ARG A 854 66.05 -18.06 -1.13
CA ARG A 854 65.07 -18.38 -0.08
C ARG A 854 65.04 -17.37 1.06
N PHE A 855 66.18 -16.80 1.45
CA PHE A 855 66.20 -15.72 2.45
C PHE A 855 65.57 -14.42 1.91
N LEU A 856 65.77 -14.08 0.63
CA LEU A 856 65.05 -12.96 0.02
C LEU A 856 63.55 -13.25 -0.09
N GLU A 857 63.15 -14.43 -0.56
CA GLU A 857 61.75 -14.87 -0.64
C GLU A 857 61.06 -14.77 0.74
N VAL A 858 61.64 -15.37 1.79
CA VAL A 858 61.07 -15.32 3.15
C VAL A 858 61.11 -13.92 3.77
N MET A 859 62.08 -13.07 3.42
CA MET A 859 62.04 -11.66 3.85
C MET A 859 60.96 -10.86 3.12
N GLN A 860 60.74 -11.12 1.84
CA GLN A 860 59.70 -10.49 1.03
C GLN A 860 58.30 -10.92 1.53
N GLU A 861 58.07 -12.22 1.70
CA GLU A 861 56.85 -12.76 2.35
C GLU A 861 56.61 -12.14 3.72
N LYS A 862 57.67 -11.93 4.52
CA LYS A 862 57.58 -11.31 5.85
C LYS A 862 57.28 -9.81 5.82
N VAL A 863 57.66 -9.10 4.75
CA VAL A 863 57.26 -7.70 4.53
C VAL A 863 55.80 -7.65 4.10
N GLU A 864 55.40 -8.47 3.12
CA GLU A 864 54.00 -8.55 2.66
C GLU A 864 53.04 -8.99 3.78
N LEU A 865 53.46 -9.94 4.64
CA LEU A 865 52.70 -10.32 5.85
C LEU A 865 52.61 -9.20 6.88
N LYS A 866 53.62 -8.34 7.01
CA LYS A 866 53.57 -7.16 7.89
C LYS A 866 52.60 -6.12 7.36
N GLU A 867 52.74 -5.73 6.09
CA GLU A 867 51.83 -4.81 5.40
C GLU A 867 50.38 -5.31 5.50
N ARG A 868 50.18 -6.64 5.38
CA ARG A 868 48.87 -7.27 5.52
C ARG A 868 48.32 -7.28 6.96
N VAL A 869 49.18 -7.38 7.97
CA VAL A 869 48.80 -7.23 9.39
C VAL A 869 48.45 -5.77 9.69
N GLU A 870 49.26 -4.82 9.23
CA GLU A 870 49.03 -3.37 9.40
C GLU A 870 47.72 -2.93 8.70
N GLU A 871 47.41 -3.47 7.52
CA GLU A 871 46.12 -3.27 6.84
C GLU A 871 44.94 -3.86 7.64
N LEU A 872 45.11 -5.04 8.25
CA LEU A 872 44.07 -5.67 9.07
C LEU A 872 43.87 -4.95 10.40
N GLU A 873 44.94 -4.47 11.04
CA GLU A 873 44.86 -3.65 12.26
C GLU A 873 44.12 -2.32 11.97
N HIS A 874 44.43 -1.64 10.87
CA HIS A 874 43.67 -0.46 10.42
C HIS A 874 42.18 -0.78 10.21
N ARG A 875 41.85 -1.89 9.55
CA ARG A 875 40.46 -2.34 9.35
C ARG A 875 39.78 -2.66 10.69
N CYS A 876 40.48 -3.26 11.66
CA CYS A 876 39.94 -3.52 12.99
C CYS A 876 39.68 -2.24 13.79
N ILE A 877 40.57 -1.25 13.71
CA ILE A 877 40.38 0.08 14.33
C ILE A 877 39.16 0.78 13.70
N GLN A 878 39.04 0.76 12.38
CA GLN A 878 37.87 1.31 11.68
C GLN A 878 36.57 0.61 12.09
N LEU A 879 36.53 -0.72 12.09
CA LEU A 879 35.35 -1.50 12.51
C LEU A 879 35.01 -1.30 13.99
N SER A 880 35.99 -1.01 14.86
CA SER A 880 35.72 -0.59 16.24
C SER A 880 34.98 0.74 16.25
N GLY A 881 35.51 1.78 15.59
CA GLY A 881 34.86 3.09 15.54
C GLY A 881 33.46 3.06 14.90
N GLU A 882 33.26 2.24 13.87
CA GLU A 882 31.93 1.98 13.30
C GLU A 882 30.99 1.29 14.30
N THR A 883 31.50 0.33 15.08
CA THR A 883 30.73 -0.36 16.15
C THR A 883 30.39 0.58 17.30
N ASP A 884 31.32 1.44 17.72
CA ASP A 884 31.12 2.45 18.76
C ASP A 884 30.07 3.48 18.31
N THR A 885 30.13 3.94 17.06
CA THR A 885 29.12 4.82 16.43
C THR A 885 27.73 4.16 16.39
N ILE A 886 27.65 2.86 16.10
CA ILE A 886 26.40 2.09 16.16
C ILE A 886 25.89 2.00 17.62
N GLY A 887 26.80 1.85 18.60
CA GLY A 887 26.48 1.91 20.03
C GLY A 887 25.88 3.25 20.46
N GLU A 888 26.47 4.36 20.03
CA GLU A 888 25.94 5.71 20.25
C GLU A 888 24.56 5.89 19.61
N TYR A 889 24.37 5.44 18.37
CA TYR A 889 23.06 5.49 17.70
C TYR A 889 21.99 4.67 18.45
N ILE A 890 22.35 3.48 18.95
CA ILE A 890 21.46 2.67 19.79
C ILE A 890 21.09 3.41 21.09
N ALA A 891 22.06 4.06 21.76
CA ALA A 891 21.80 4.83 22.97
C ALA A 891 20.91 6.06 22.70
N LEU A 892 21.15 6.79 21.61
CA LEU A 892 20.32 7.91 21.16
C LEU A 892 18.89 7.46 20.84
N TYR A 893 18.72 6.34 20.14
CA TYR A 893 17.41 5.77 19.82
C TYR A 893 16.66 5.30 21.07
N GLN A 894 17.36 4.69 22.04
CA GLN A 894 16.78 4.33 23.34
C GLN A 894 16.30 5.56 24.13
N ASN A 895 17.11 6.63 24.16
CA ASN A 895 16.75 7.89 24.81
C ASN A 895 15.56 8.59 24.12
N GLN A 896 15.58 8.69 22.78
CA GLN A 896 14.45 9.22 22.01
C GLN A 896 13.17 8.43 22.25
N ARG A 897 13.25 7.09 22.33
CA ARG A 897 12.13 6.20 22.65
C ARG A 897 11.65 6.36 24.10
N ALA A 898 12.54 6.67 25.05
CA ALA A 898 12.17 6.99 26.43
C ALA A 898 11.43 8.33 26.51
N MET A 899 11.95 9.40 25.89
CA MET A 899 11.25 10.70 25.83
C MET A 899 9.91 10.63 25.09
N LEU A 900 9.79 9.80 24.05
CA LEU A 900 8.51 9.54 23.39
C LEU A 900 7.51 8.83 24.31
N LYS A 901 7.95 7.81 25.06
CA LYS A 901 7.10 7.17 26.08
C LYS A 901 6.65 8.16 27.15
N GLU A 902 7.55 9.00 27.63
CA GLU A 902 7.23 9.96 28.69
C GLU A 902 6.21 11.01 28.22
N ARG A 903 6.40 11.58 27.02
CA ARG A 903 5.40 12.47 26.39
C ARG A 903 4.13 11.77 25.91
N HIS A 904 4.06 10.44 25.97
CA HIS A 904 2.81 9.68 25.87
C HIS A 904 2.16 9.52 27.25
N ARG A 905 2.93 9.19 28.30
CA ARG A 905 2.46 9.14 29.69
C ARG A 905 1.85 10.48 30.14
N GLU A 906 2.53 11.60 29.89
CA GLU A 906 2.03 12.96 30.16
C GLU A 906 0.66 13.22 29.50
N LYS A 907 0.49 12.76 28.24
CA LYS A 907 -0.78 12.92 27.50
C LYS A 907 -1.87 12.00 28.03
N GLU A 908 -1.54 10.76 28.36
CA GLU A 908 -2.47 9.79 28.94
C GLU A 908 -2.93 10.26 30.33
N GLU A 909 -2.04 10.85 31.13
CA GLU A 909 -2.40 11.50 32.40
C GLU A 909 -3.26 12.75 32.21
N TYR A 910 -2.93 13.62 31.24
CA TYR A 910 -3.76 14.78 30.91
C TYR A 910 -5.17 14.39 30.43
N ILE A 911 -5.26 13.38 29.55
CA ILE A 911 -6.53 12.82 29.08
C ILE A 911 -7.31 12.19 30.25
N SER A 912 -6.62 11.51 31.18
CA SER A 912 -7.25 10.91 32.36
C SER A 912 -7.78 11.97 33.33
N ARG A 913 -7.03 13.06 33.57
CA ARG A 913 -7.51 14.22 34.35
C ARG A 913 -8.73 14.86 33.69
N LEU A 914 -8.65 15.17 32.40
CA LEU A 914 -9.77 15.76 31.65
C LEU A 914 -11.02 14.85 31.62
N ALA A 915 -10.84 13.53 31.61
CA ALA A 915 -11.93 12.56 31.72
C ALA A 915 -12.53 12.54 33.15
N GLN A 916 -11.71 12.64 34.18
CA GLN A 916 -12.16 12.80 35.57
C GLN A 916 -12.91 14.12 35.76
N ASP A 917 -12.35 15.25 35.33
CA ASP A 917 -12.97 16.58 35.44
C ASP A 917 -14.33 16.63 34.72
N LYS A 918 -14.45 15.95 33.57
CA LYS A 918 -15.72 15.78 32.85
C LYS A 918 -16.75 14.96 33.62
N GLU A 919 -16.33 13.92 34.35
CA GLU A 919 -17.23 13.10 35.15
C GLU A 919 -17.60 13.80 36.47
N GLU A 920 -16.67 14.51 37.13
CA GLU A 920 -16.94 15.41 38.26
C GLU A 920 -17.95 16.50 37.86
N MET A 921 -17.77 17.13 36.69
CA MET A 921 -18.73 18.11 36.13
C MET A 921 -20.10 17.48 35.86
N LYS A 922 -20.14 16.24 35.34
CA LYS A 922 -21.37 15.49 35.10
C LYS A 922 -22.10 15.13 36.40
N VAL A 923 -21.38 14.81 37.48
CA VAL A 923 -21.97 14.63 38.81
C VAL A 923 -22.57 15.94 39.31
N LYS A 924 -21.84 17.07 39.26
CA LYS A 924 -22.36 18.39 39.64
C LYS A 924 -23.60 18.81 38.83
N LEU A 925 -23.67 18.47 37.54
CA LEU A 925 -24.86 18.73 36.72
C LEU A 925 -26.06 17.84 37.10
N LEU A 926 -25.84 16.61 37.57
CA LEU A 926 -26.90 15.74 38.09
C LEU A 926 -27.39 16.20 39.47
N GLU A 927 -26.49 16.61 40.37
CA GLU A 927 -26.82 17.24 41.66
C GLU A 927 -27.64 18.52 41.44
N LEU A 928 -27.23 19.37 40.49
CA LEU A 928 -27.97 20.57 40.09
C LEU A 928 -29.37 20.22 39.56
N GLN A 929 -29.50 19.16 38.74
CA GLN A 929 -30.79 18.70 38.24
C GLN A 929 -31.69 18.20 39.38
N GLU A 930 -31.15 17.46 40.36
CA GLU A 930 -31.93 16.99 41.52
C GLU A 930 -32.39 18.17 42.40
N LEU A 931 -31.51 19.14 42.68
CA LEU A 931 -31.85 20.33 43.44
C LEU A 931 -32.92 21.18 42.72
N VAL A 932 -32.84 21.32 41.39
CA VAL A 932 -33.88 22.03 40.61
C VAL A 932 -35.21 21.28 40.63
N LEU A 933 -35.20 19.94 40.52
CA LEU A 933 -36.42 19.13 40.67
C LEU A 933 -37.02 19.26 42.09
N ARG A 934 -36.17 19.29 43.12
CA ARG A 934 -36.58 19.51 44.51
C ARG A 934 -37.19 20.90 44.72
N LEU A 935 -36.57 21.96 44.20
CA LEU A 935 -37.09 23.33 44.24
C LEU A 935 -38.44 23.46 43.51
N VAL A 936 -38.62 22.77 42.37
CA VAL A 936 -39.90 22.71 41.66
C VAL A 936 -40.94 21.92 42.47
N GLY A 937 -40.54 20.84 43.14
CA GLY A 937 -41.41 20.09 44.07
C GLY A 937 -41.89 20.95 45.24
N GLU A 938 -40.96 21.62 45.94
CA GLU A 938 -41.25 22.57 47.01
C GLU A 938 -42.20 23.69 46.54
N ARG A 939 -41.92 24.29 45.37
CA ARG A 939 -42.81 25.30 44.76
C ARG A 939 -44.20 24.72 44.52
N ASN A 940 -44.30 23.53 43.93
CA ASN A 940 -45.60 22.91 43.64
C ASN A 940 -46.37 22.57 44.92
N GLU A 941 -45.70 22.17 46.01
CA GLU A 941 -46.30 22.05 47.33
C GLU A 941 -46.80 23.40 47.87
N TRP A 942 -46.02 24.48 47.75
CA TRP A 942 -46.46 25.82 48.16
C TRP A 942 -47.65 26.31 47.34
N GLN A 943 -47.66 26.09 46.02
CA GLN A 943 -48.81 26.41 45.16
C GLN A 943 -50.04 25.54 45.50
N GLY A 944 -49.86 24.26 45.81
CA GLY A 944 -50.93 23.37 46.29
C GLY A 944 -51.50 23.80 47.64
N LYS A 945 -50.64 24.19 48.59
CA LYS A 945 -51.05 24.74 49.91
C LYS A 945 -51.79 26.08 49.76
N PHE A 946 -51.39 26.91 48.80
CA PHE A 946 -52.05 28.19 48.50
C PHE A 946 -53.42 27.99 47.82
N LEU A 947 -53.53 27.05 46.89
CA LEU A 947 -54.81 26.67 46.26
C LEU A 947 -55.77 26.03 47.27
N ALA A 948 -55.31 25.11 48.12
CA ALA A 948 -56.11 24.52 49.19
C ALA A 948 -56.58 25.55 50.23
N ALA A 949 -55.83 26.64 50.42
CA ALA A 949 -56.24 27.77 51.26
C ALA A 949 -57.27 28.71 50.58
N ALA A 950 -57.46 28.62 49.26
CA ALA A 950 -58.42 29.42 48.49
C ALA A 950 -59.80 28.75 48.35
N GLU A 951 -59.91 27.43 48.51
CA GLU A 951 -61.16 26.66 48.31
C GLU A 951 -62.01 26.49 49.59
N SER A 952 -61.97 27.44 50.53
CA SER A 952 -62.71 27.31 51.81
C SER A 952 -63.01 28.64 52.53
N PRO A 953 -64.29 28.96 52.81
CA PRO A 953 -65.50 28.73 52.01
C PRO A 953 -66.13 30.08 51.57
N VAL A 954 -67.21 30.03 50.78
CA VAL A 954 -67.93 31.23 50.33
C VAL A 954 -68.84 31.80 51.42
N GLU A 955 -68.66 33.08 51.76
CA GLU A 955 -69.75 33.98 52.18
C GLU A 955 -69.50 35.41 51.66
N GLU A 956 -70.26 35.80 50.64
CA GLU A 956 -70.39 37.18 50.13
C GLU A 956 -71.35 37.99 51.05
N PRO A 957 -71.44 39.37 51.01
CA PRO A 957 -71.38 40.18 49.77
C PRO A 957 -70.87 41.64 49.85
N THR A 958 -70.02 42.05 48.88
CA THR A 958 -70.05 43.39 48.18
C THR A 958 -69.85 44.70 49.00
N PRO A 959 -69.83 45.91 48.38
CA PRO A 959 -69.34 46.30 47.05
C PRO A 959 -68.25 47.41 47.09
N GLY A 960 -67.44 47.53 46.04
CA GLY A 960 -66.57 48.69 45.80
C GLY A 960 -65.79 48.55 44.47
N PRO A 961 -65.84 49.53 43.54
CA PRO A 961 -65.21 49.41 42.22
C PRO A 961 -63.82 50.08 42.16
N GLU A 962 -62.98 49.67 41.20
CA GLU A 962 -62.43 50.56 40.15
C GLU A 962 -61.68 49.77 39.07
N SER A 963 -61.31 50.45 37.97
CA SER A 963 -60.94 49.83 36.69
C SER A 963 -59.59 50.31 36.12
N SER A 964 -58.73 49.37 35.74
CA SER A 964 -57.60 49.49 34.79
C SER A 964 -57.19 48.05 34.43
N GLN A 965 -57.09 47.56 33.20
CA GLN A 965 -56.71 48.14 31.89
C GLN A 965 -55.25 48.61 31.79
N GLU A 966 -54.52 47.92 30.90
CA GLU A 966 -53.31 48.26 30.15
C GLU A 966 -52.48 49.50 30.55
N PHE A 967 -51.16 49.33 30.66
CA PHE A 967 -50.26 49.52 29.50
C PHE A 967 -48.87 48.93 29.76
N GLY A 968 -48.08 48.73 28.70
CA GLY A 968 -46.68 48.31 28.76
C GLY A 968 -45.73 49.34 28.15
N ALA A 969 -44.47 49.28 28.57
CA ALA A 969 -43.31 50.01 28.04
C ALA A 969 -42.09 49.08 28.23
N THR A 970 -41.24 48.78 27.24
CA THR A 970 -40.15 49.63 26.71
C THR A 970 -39.35 50.31 27.83
N ASP A 971 -38.04 50.07 27.96
CA ASP A 971 -37.10 50.60 26.96
C ASP A 971 -35.75 49.84 26.84
N LYS A 972 -34.86 50.38 25.99
CA LYS A 972 -33.49 49.90 25.73
C LYS A 972 -32.42 50.56 26.63
N PRO A 973 -31.18 50.03 26.68
CA PRO A 973 -30.21 50.35 27.74
C PRO A 973 -29.22 51.47 27.39
N ALA A 974 -28.55 52.00 28.42
CA ALA A 974 -27.25 52.64 28.33
C ALA A 974 -26.44 52.43 29.63
N ASP A 975 -25.12 52.24 29.45
CA ASP A 975 -23.98 52.47 30.35
C ASP A 975 -24.12 52.45 31.90
N LEU A 976 -23.17 51.76 32.56
CA LEU A 976 -21.97 52.45 33.06
C LEU A 976 -20.79 51.49 33.40
N ARG A 977 -19.62 51.84 32.88
CA ARG A 977 -18.28 51.55 33.42
C ARG A 977 -17.93 52.65 34.45
N GLU A 978 -17.02 52.53 35.42
CA GLU A 978 -16.03 51.48 35.74
C GLU A 978 -15.57 51.62 37.21
N VAL A 979 -14.91 50.57 37.75
CA VAL A 979 -13.91 50.58 38.85
C VAL A 979 -14.25 51.28 40.18
N GLY A 980 -14.42 50.43 41.22
CA GLY A 980 -13.45 50.40 42.32
C GLY A 980 -13.80 51.05 43.66
N LEU A 981 -13.88 50.23 44.71
CA LEU A 981 -12.80 50.10 45.71
C LEU A 981 -13.04 48.86 46.60
N ALA A 982 -12.05 48.50 47.43
CA ALA A 982 -12.06 47.32 48.29
C ALA A 982 -12.49 47.63 49.75
N ASP A 983 -12.70 46.55 50.50
CA ASP A 983 -12.72 46.45 51.97
C ASP A 983 -13.65 47.37 52.78
N MET A 984 -14.76 46.78 53.25
CA MET A 984 -15.39 47.12 54.54
C MET A 984 -15.91 45.84 55.20
N GLU A 985 -15.39 45.50 56.39
CA GLU A 985 -16.08 44.61 57.32
C GLU A 985 -17.33 45.32 57.89
N PRO A 986 -18.48 44.65 58.00
CA PRO A 986 -19.62 45.15 58.77
C PRO A 986 -19.62 44.57 60.20
N ALA A 987 -19.36 45.42 61.19
CA ALA A 987 -19.74 45.13 62.57
C ALA A 987 -21.28 45.16 62.73
N GLN A 988 -21.79 44.44 63.74
CA GLN A 988 -23.22 44.15 63.90
C GLN A 988 -24.07 45.36 64.34
N GLY A 989 -25.33 45.38 63.91
CA GLY A 989 -26.36 46.32 64.38
C GLY A 989 -27.78 45.82 64.05
N GLU A 990 -28.62 45.65 65.07
CA GLU A 990 -29.94 45.00 64.95
C GLU A 990 -31.06 45.93 64.46
N ALA A 991 -31.96 45.42 63.61
CA ALA A 991 -33.41 45.57 63.76
C ALA A 991 -34.14 44.64 62.77
N GLY A 992 -35.03 43.77 63.24
CA GLY A 992 -35.67 42.75 62.42
C GLY A 992 -36.98 43.21 61.75
N LEU A 993 -37.11 42.95 60.45
CA LEU A 993 -38.37 42.74 59.75
C LEU A 993 -38.23 41.46 58.91
N ALA A 994 -39.26 40.61 58.91
CA ALA A 994 -39.14 39.25 58.39
C ALA A 994 -39.00 39.22 56.86
N SER A 995 -37.84 38.76 56.38
CA SER A 995 -37.70 38.22 55.03
C SER A 995 -38.48 36.89 54.91
N PRO A 996 -38.95 36.52 53.70
CA PRO A 996 -39.43 35.16 53.47
C PRO A 996 -38.31 34.14 53.71
N PRO A 997 -38.61 32.88 54.03
CA PRO A 997 -37.59 31.86 54.30
C PRO A 997 -36.66 31.74 53.09
N GLU A 998 -35.38 32.03 53.29
CA GLU A 998 -34.37 31.84 52.26
C GLU A 998 -34.40 30.38 51.84
N ASN A 999 -34.74 30.13 50.58
CA ASN A 999 -34.90 28.77 50.11
C ASN A 999 -33.53 28.10 50.05
N ILE A 1000 -33.27 27.19 50.99
CA ILE A 1000 -31.98 26.51 51.18
C ILE A 1000 -31.58 25.75 49.90
N THR A 1001 -32.55 25.13 49.22
CA THR A 1001 -32.35 24.46 47.93
C THR A 1001 -31.91 25.45 46.85
N ALA A 1002 -32.45 26.67 46.82
CA ALA A 1002 -32.01 27.74 45.91
C ALA A 1002 -30.59 28.29 46.25
N GLN A 1003 -30.22 28.39 47.53
CA GLN A 1003 -28.85 28.73 47.93
C GLN A 1003 -27.85 27.64 47.51
N GLN A 1004 -28.20 26.36 47.68
CA GLN A 1004 -27.40 25.22 47.21
C GLN A 1004 -27.23 25.24 45.69
N ILE A 1005 -28.29 25.54 44.92
CA ILE A 1005 -28.24 25.75 43.47
C ILE A 1005 -27.25 26.87 43.10
N MET A 1006 -27.31 28.04 43.75
CA MET A 1006 -26.41 29.15 43.45
C MET A 1006 -24.95 28.85 43.78
N GLN A 1007 -24.68 28.12 44.87
CA GLN A 1007 -23.33 27.69 45.22
C GLN A 1007 -22.78 26.66 44.21
N LEU A 1008 -23.58 25.65 43.85
CA LEU A 1008 -23.19 24.62 42.89
C LEU A 1008 -22.98 25.21 41.48
N LEU A 1009 -23.82 26.17 41.06
CA LEU A 1009 -23.61 26.93 39.83
C LEU A 1009 -22.30 27.73 39.84
N ARG A 1010 -21.96 28.37 40.97
CA ARG A 1010 -20.69 29.10 41.14
C ARG A 1010 -19.47 28.16 41.00
N GLU A 1011 -19.57 26.94 41.51
CA GLU A 1011 -18.51 25.93 41.39
C GLU A 1011 -18.43 25.27 40.00
N ILE A 1012 -19.54 25.20 39.27
CA ILE A 1012 -19.58 24.80 37.86
C ILE A 1012 -18.98 25.90 36.97
N GLN A 1013 -19.24 27.16 37.29
CA GLN A 1013 -18.78 28.32 36.54
C GLN A 1013 -17.30 28.64 36.77
N ASN A 1014 -16.79 28.42 38.00
CA ASN A 1014 -15.39 28.57 38.38
C ASN A 1014 -14.83 27.24 38.95
N PRO A 1015 -14.53 26.24 38.11
CA PRO A 1015 -13.81 25.05 38.55
C PRO A 1015 -12.40 25.47 39.04
N GLN A 1016 -12.10 25.26 40.32
CA GLN A 1016 -10.84 25.70 40.91
C GLN A 1016 -9.63 25.01 40.25
N GLU A 1017 -8.64 25.81 39.86
CA GLU A 1017 -7.36 25.33 39.33
C GLU A 1017 -6.62 24.48 40.39
N ARG A 1018 -6.68 23.16 40.24
CA ARG A 1018 -5.96 22.21 41.11
C ARG A 1018 -4.46 22.30 40.82
N LEU A 1019 -3.74 23.06 41.64
CA LEU A 1019 -2.28 23.31 41.57
C LEU A 1019 -1.48 22.01 41.33
N GLY A 1020 -0.83 21.89 40.15
CA GLY A 1020 -0.21 20.64 39.72
C GLY A 1020 0.72 20.73 38.51
N LEU A 1021 1.77 21.54 38.64
CA LEU A 1021 2.87 21.83 37.68
C LEU A 1021 2.56 22.73 36.47
N GLY A 1022 3.34 23.80 36.35
CA GLY A 1022 3.60 24.50 35.08
C GLY A 1022 2.62 25.61 34.69
N THR A 1023 2.96 26.86 35.00
CA THR A 1023 2.36 28.05 34.38
C THR A 1023 2.79 28.17 32.91
N ASN A 1024 2.19 27.35 32.04
CA ASN A 1024 2.20 27.62 30.61
C ASN A 1024 1.29 28.82 30.33
N PRO A 1025 1.75 29.87 29.63
CA PRO A 1025 0.87 30.96 29.25
C PRO A 1025 -0.14 30.44 28.22
N CYS A 1026 -1.41 30.33 28.61
CA CYS A 1026 -2.51 30.20 27.66
C CYS A 1026 -2.62 31.50 26.86
N VAL A 1027 -1.94 31.56 25.71
CA VAL A 1027 -2.13 32.62 24.71
C VAL A 1027 -3.61 32.60 24.30
N PRO A 1028 -4.40 33.65 24.57
CA PRO A 1028 -5.82 33.64 24.31
C PRO A 1028 -6.08 33.86 22.81
N PHE A 1029 -6.44 32.79 22.10
CA PHE A 1029 -6.78 32.85 20.69
C PHE A 1029 -8.12 33.57 20.46
N PHE A 1030 -8.07 34.88 20.29
CA PHE A 1030 -9.22 35.69 19.89
C PHE A 1030 -9.50 35.56 18.40
N TYR A 1031 -10.61 34.90 18.06
CA TYR A 1031 -11.16 34.90 16.72
C TYR A 1031 -11.97 36.18 16.48
N ARG A 1032 -11.50 37.02 15.56
CA ARG A 1032 -12.31 38.07 14.93
C ARG A 1032 -12.25 37.85 13.42
N ALA A 1033 -13.40 37.77 12.77
CA ALA A 1033 -13.47 37.83 11.32
C ALA A 1033 -13.12 39.24 10.86
N ASP A 1034 -12.24 39.34 9.86
CA ASP A 1034 -12.03 40.57 9.08
C ASP A 1034 -13.10 40.64 7.97
N ASP A 1035 -13.30 41.79 7.33
CA ASP A 1035 -14.42 42.08 6.39
C ASP A 1035 -14.40 41.25 5.07
N ASN A 1036 -13.57 40.20 5.00
CA ASN A 1036 -13.38 39.29 3.85
C ASN A 1036 -13.41 37.79 4.24
N ASP A 1037 -13.94 37.43 5.42
CA ASP A 1037 -14.08 36.04 5.94
C ASP A 1037 -12.79 35.20 6.07
N GLU A 1038 -11.59 35.81 5.96
CA GLU A 1038 -10.32 35.12 6.24
C GLU A 1038 -9.98 35.11 7.75
N VAL A 1039 -9.99 33.92 8.37
CA VAL A 1039 -9.57 33.75 9.77
C VAL A 1039 -8.04 33.82 9.90
N LYS A 1040 -7.53 34.97 10.36
CA LYS A 1040 -6.12 35.15 10.72
C LYS A 1040 -5.92 34.97 12.23
N ILE A 1041 -5.08 34.00 12.60
CA ILE A 1041 -4.63 33.82 13.98
C ILE A 1041 -3.52 34.85 14.25
N MET A 1042 -3.78 35.83 15.11
CA MET A 1042 -2.71 36.64 15.71
C MET A 1042 -2.24 35.99 17.01
N VAL A 1043 -0.93 35.86 17.15
CA VAL A 1043 -0.25 35.60 18.42
C VAL A 1043 0.34 36.92 18.88
N ILE A 1044 0.16 37.25 20.15
CA ILE A 1044 0.83 38.35 20.87
C ILE A 1044 1.68 37.69 21.95
#